data_AF-A0AA45W4X0-F1
#
_entry.id   AF-A0AA45W4X0-F1
#
_cell.length_a   1.000
_cell.length_b   1.000
_cell.length_c   1.000
_cell.angle_alpha   90.00
_cell.angle_beta   90.00
_cell.angle_gamma   90.00
#
_symmetry.space_group_name_H-M   'P 1'
#
loop_
_entity.id
_entity.type
_entity.pdbx_description
1 polymer ?
#
loop_
_entity_poly.entity_id
_entity_poly.type
_entity_poly.pdbx_seq_one_letter_code
_entity_poly.pdbx_strand_id
1 'polypeptide(L)'
;MANAGAHLNIINIQVRAEDKLAQDKASGVFVQNREAFDKHYLAFGDHQVQPLGYTPAMVERLAAALPAVNTFRIGFNENAFDGNGNLHADYEAFLQDSLDNGKNLIFTYAGYGAAYLGEEKGMTAGRLEKALDGEYLDRLQTGWTRFGDWLERNPEMKPAIVGLEIMNEPASYAAAADLAKAEGGPGLAHYTGLYAEHMSETAAIIDGFYDGDIYVGAWGWSAQFEPLAETGENGVSVIDRLRADIGEDLVWSVHHYPGWGNIGGSSSAEREQDWAEFISVVDGDPIVLTETNSFGETTNHPDSDHAPDFQYSRMLGWFAENDIAVAWFPGANTGGSGLAYIGEKGEIEIRHQDSYAAAMNAFTADSDLEGDGEVQVIDARLRNEKTASDHDPESRFDPVEKLGLGLGSDGDDRIIGTKGANNFLYGQDGDDVLIGADHDDYLYGQGGDDRLIATGAISVLDGGGGGDVLKLGGEEVIATGSAGNDSFVLDGAQRITIADFEIDRDVLSVGDLFADLQEFESALEVVPGETDDHPGDLLITAPDGTIITILMGGNLAIDPSQWVKEFLAEDGEPDSGQDDGSEADDGKTPDPRVSAKSVQDVTPEDEEELPLSLAPAEMRDESGGENGDGEDDSDDSSGGMGGALAGLGLAGALLVAALSGGMS
;
A
#
# COMPACT_ATOMS: atom_id res chain seq x y z
N MET A 1 -9.06 -17.94 17.74
CA MET A 1 -7.67 -18.40 17.61
C MET A 1 -7.07 -17.40 16.66
N ALA A 2 -5.93 -16.79 16.99
CA ALA A 2 -5.30 -15.84 16.07
C ALA A 2 -5.12 -16.53 14.71
N ASN A 3 -5.52 -15.83 13.65
CA ASN A 3 -5.44 -16.27 12.27
C ASN A 3 -3.95 -16.48 11.89
N ALA A 4 -3.62 -17.64 11.32
CA ALA A 4 -2.25 -17.92 10.87
C ALA A 4 -1.90 -16.95 9.74
N GLY A 5 -1.10 -15.93 10.07
CA GLY A 5 -0.69 -14.89 9.13
C GLY A 5 -1.07 -13.46 9.51
N ALA A 6 -1.95 -13.22 10.50
CA ALA A 6 -2.44 -11.86 10.83
C ALA A 6 -1.32 -10.83 11.08
N HIS A 7 -0.22 -11.25 11.71
CA HIS A 7 0.90 -10.37 12.06
C HIS A 7 1.98 -10.24 10.96
N LEU A 8 1.70 -10.66 9.72
CA LEU A 8 2.67 -10.58 8.62
C LEU A 8 2.56 -9.25 7.87
N ASN A 9 3.66 -8.50 7.88
CA ASN A 9 3.81 -7.28 7.10
C ASN A 9 4.70 -7.59 5.90
N ILE A 10 4.07 -7.70 4.74
CA ILE A 10 4.67 -8.38 3.60
C ILE A 10 5.02 -7.35 2.52
N ILE A 11 6.18 -7.52 1.89
CA ILE A 11 6.46 -6.88 0.60
C ILE A 11 6.81 -7.92 -0.44
N ASN A 12 6.39 -7.66 -1.69
CA ASN A 12 6.64 -8.54 -2.82
C ASN A 12 8.01 -8.24 -3.45
N ILE A 13 8.92 -9.21 -3.36
CA ILE A 13 10.25 -9.15 -3.98
C ILE A 13 10.17 -9.77 -5.36
N GLN A 14 10.32 -8.93 -6.37
CA GLN A 14 10.28 -9.36 -7.76
C GLN A 14 11.58 -10.07 -8.15
N VAL A 15 11.47 -11.07 -9.03
CA VAL A 15 12.61 -11.84 -9.53
C VAL A 15 12.77 -11.71 -11.04
N ARG A 16 14.01 -11.79 -11.51
CA ARG A 16 14.38 -11.63 -12.91
C ARG A 16 15.59 -12.48 -13.28
N ALA A 17 15.63 -12.94 -14.53
CA ALA A 17 16.80 -13.58 -15.14
C ALA A 17 17.83 -12.55 -15.62
N GLU A 18 18.51 -11.87 -14.68
CA GLU A 18 19.43 -10.75 -14.99
C GLU A 18 20.65 -11.20 -15.82
N ASP A 19 21.22 -12.35 -15.51
CA ASP A 19 22.30 -12.97 -16.29
C ASP A 19 21.90 -13.18 -17.75
N LYS A 20 20.71 -13.73 -17.97
CA LYS A 20 20.18 -13.97 -19.31
C LYS A 20 19.90 -12.66 -20.04
N LEU A 21 19.34 -11.68 -19.35
CA LEU A 21 19.12 -10.33 -19.88
C LEU A 21 20.44 -9.70 -20.35
N ALA A 22 21.51 -9.78 -19.55
CA ALA A 22 22.81 -9.25 -19.90
C ALA A 22 23.42 -9.95 -21.13
N GLN A 23 23.34 -11.29 -21.18
CA GLN A 23 23.79 -12.08 -22.32
C GLN A 23 23.05 -11.73 -23.62
N ASP A 24 21.74 -11.56 -23.56
CA ASP A 24 20.90 -11.26 -24.73
C ASP A 24 21.06 -9.82 -25.21
N LYS A 25 21.33 -8.87 -24.30
CA LYS A 25 21.75 -7.51 -24.66
C LYS A 25 23.11 -7.53 -25.36
N ALA A 26 24.09 -8.26 -24.83
CA ALA A 26 25.43 -8.36 -25.41
C ALA A 26 25.45 -9.02 -26.79
N SER A 27 24.55 -9.99 -27.03
CA SER A 27 24.41 -10.68 -28.32
C SER A 27 23.45 -10.01 -29.30
N GLY A 28 22.75 -8.95 -28.89
CA GLY A 28 21.85 -8.17 -29.73
C GLY A 28 20.48 -8.82 -29.98
N VAL A 29 20.12 -9.89 -29.27
CA VAL A 29 18.83 -10.59 -29.42
C VAL A 29 17.78 -10.13 -28.40
N PHE A 30 18.13 -9.25 -27.47
CA PHE A 30 17.23 -8.76 -26.42
C PHE A 30 15.88 -8.27 -26.94
N VAL A 31 15.87 -7.41 -27.97
CA VAL A 31 14.62 -6.84 -28.54
C VAL A 31 13.76 -7.95 -29.13
N GLN A 32 14.37 -8.87 -29.88
CA GLN A 32 13.66 -10.01 -30.48
C GLN A 32 13.01 -10.89 -29.41
N ASN A 33 13.74 -11.23 -28.35
CA ASN A 33 13.22 -12.09 -27.29
C ASN A 33 12.07 -11.41 -26.54
N ARG A 34 12.18 -10.11 -26.24
CA ARG A 34 11.12 -9.34 -25.59
C ARG A 34 9.88 -9.16 -26.49
N GLU A 35 10.06 -9.00 -27.80
CA GLU A 35 8.92 -8.91 -28.74
C GLU A 35 8.22 -10.26 -28.94
N ALA A 36 8.97 -11.36 -28.89
CA ALA A 36 8.40 -12.70 -28.96
C ALA A 36 7.62 -13.06 -27.69
N PHE A 37 8.15 -12.66 -26.54
CA PHE A 37 7.52 -12.81 -25.25
C PHE A 37 8.02 -11.71 -24.29
N ASP A 38 7.14 -10.80 -23.90
CA ASP A 38 7.51 -9.62 -23.12
C ASP A 38 7.97 -9.94 -21.68
N LYS A 39 7.46 -11.04 -21.12
CA LYS A 39 7.82 -11.55 -19.79
C LYS A 39 9.01 -12.53 -19.82
N HIS A 40 9.75 -12.63 -20.93
CA HIS A 40 10.84 -13.59 -21.13
C HIS A 40 11.91 -13.63 -20.02
N TYR A 41 12.13 -12.52 -19.32
CA TYR A 41 13.14 -12.43 -18.26
C TYR A 41 12.56 -12.37 -16.85
N LEU A 42 11.24 -12.43 -16.68
CA LEU A 42 10.58 -12.37 -15.38
C LEU A 42 10.40 -13.79 -14.80
N ALA A 43 9.76 -13.90 -13.63
CA ALA A 43 9.41 -15.16 -12.98
C ALA A 43 8.60 -16.14 -13.85
N PHE A 44 8.04 -15.65 -14.96
CA PHE A 44 7.28 -16.44 -15.93
C PHE A 44 8.15 -17.12 -17.01
N GLY A 45 9.44 -16.78 -17.12
CA GLY A 45 10.32 -17.25 -18.19
C GLY A 45 10.96 -18.61 -17.94
N ASP A 46 11.67 -19.13 -18.96
CA ASP A 46 12.33 -20.45 -18.89
C ASP A 46 13.81 -20.36 -18.46
N HIS A 47 14.14 -19.41 -17.59
CA HIS A 47 15.52 -19.14 -17.15
C HIS A 47 15.62 -19.12 -15.64
N GLN A 48 16.84 -19.33 -15.15
CA GLN A 48 17.15 -19.09 -13.76
C GLN A 48 16.93 -17.60 -13.42
N VAL A 49 16.25 -17.35 -12.31
CA VAL A 49 15.90 -16.00 -11.83
C VAL A 49 16.63 -15.69 -10.52
N GLN A 50 16.73 -14.41 -10.20
CA GLN A 50 17.26 -13.87 -8.94
C GLN A 50 16.43 -12.66 -8.50
N PRO A 51 16.42 -12.29 -7.20
CA PRO A 51 15.79 -11.06 -6.74
C PRO A 51 16.32 -9.85 -7.51
N LEU A 52 15.40 -9.01 -7.99
CA LEU A 52 15.72 -7.93 -8.91
C LEU A 52 16.62 -6.89 -8.25
N GLY A 53 17.78 -6.63 -8.86
CA GLY A 53 18.72 -5.63 -8.37
C GLY A 53 19.30 -5.97 -6.99
N TYR A 54 19.37 -7.26 -6.65
CA TYR A 54 19.96 -7.69 -5.38
C TYR A 54 21.40 -7.17 -5.22
N THR A 55 21.68 -6.69 -4.01
CA THR A 55 23.02 -6.44 -3.51
C THR A 55 23.11 -6.92 -2.08
N PRO A 56 24.31 -7.18 -1.53
CA PRO A 56 24.47 -7.61 -0.13
C PRO A 56 23.92 -6.62 0.91
N ALA A 57 23.69 -5.36 0.52
CA ALA A 57 23.09 -4.36 1.41
C ALA A 57 21.56 -4.34 1.34
N MET A 58 20.93 -5.01 0.37
CA MET A 58 19.52 -4.84 0.06
C MET A 58 18.61 -5.11 1.27
N VAL A 59 18.79 -6.24 1.95
CA VAL A 59 17.93 -6.63 3.07
C VAL A 59 18.11 -5.69 4.28
N GLU A 60 19.34 -5.36 4.65
CA GLU A 60 19.63 -4.42 5.74
C GLU A 60 19.01 -3.04 5.46
N ARG A 61 19.12 -2.56 4.22
CA ARG A 61 18.62 -1.24 3.84
C ARG A 61 17.11 -1.19 3.69
N LEU A 62 16.48 -2.29 3.25
CA LEU A 62 15.03 -2.44 3.33
C LEU A 62 14.55 -2.45 4.78
N ALA A 63 15.22 -3.17 5.68
CA ALA A 63 14.86 -3.20 7.10
C ALA A 63 15.01 -1.82 7.75
N ALA A 64 15.98 -1.01 7.34
CA ALA A 64 16.12 0.37 7.80
C ALA A 64 15.01 1.29 7.26
N ALA A 65 14.61 1.14 5.99
CA ALA A 65 13.58 1.98 5.37
C ALA A 65 12.15 1.59 5.77
N LEU A 66 11.93 0.31 6.04
CA LEU A 66 10.64 -0.33 6.26
C LEU A 66 10.73 -1.24 7.51
N PRO A 67 10.92 -0.67 8.71
CA PRO A 67 11.15 -1.47 9.91
C PRO A 67 9.97 -2.38 10.26
N ALA A 68 8.75 -1.99 9.84
CA ALA A 68 7.55 -2.78 10.05
C ALA A 68 7.45 -4.04 9.20
N VAL A 69 8.12 -4.06 8.04
CA VAL A 69 8.10 -5.20 7.13
C VAL A 69 8.89 -6.35 7.74
N ASN A 70 8.19 -7.44 8.06
CA ASN A 70 8.78 -8.63 8.66
C ASN A 70 8.86 -9.82 7.68
N THR A 71 8.22 -9.73 6.52
CA THR A 71 8.07 -10.86 5.59
C THR A 71 8.34 -10.46 4.14
N PHE A 72 9.05 -11.32 3.40
CA PHE A 72 9.22 -11.19 1.96
C PHE A 72 8.45 -12.29 1.23
N ARG A 73 7.53 -11.89 0.36
CA ARG A 73 6.91 -12.80 -0.62
C ARG A 73 7.75 -12.80 -1.89
N ILE A 74 8.22 -13.97 -2.32
CA ILE A 74 9.14 -14.11 -3.44
C ILE A 74 8.73 -15.23 -4.41
N GLY A 75 8.75 -14.89 -5.69
CA GLY A 75 8.37 -15.80 -6.76
C GLY A 75 9.50 -16.76 -7.18
N PHE A 76 9.11 -17.96 -7.60
CA PHE A 76 9.98 -18.88 -8.32
C PHE A 76 9.19 -19.68 -9.37
N ASN A 77 9.91 -20.43 -10.20
CA ASN A 77 9.33 -21.44 -11.08
C ASN A 77 10.26 -22.65 -11.17
N GLU A 78 9.88 -23.69 -11.92
CA GLU A 78 10.66 -24.92 -12.07
C GLU A 78 12.04 -24.73 -12.73
N ASN A 79 12.22 -23.64 -13.48
CA ASN A 79 13.48 -23.24 -14.11
C ASN A 79 14.36 -22.35 -13.22
N ALA A 80 13.90 -21.99 -12.02
CA ALA A 80 14.73 -21.31 -11.02
C ALA A 80 15.87 -22.19 -10.50
N PHE A 81 15.80 -23.52 -10.71
CA PHE A 81 16.79 -24.48 -10.26
C PHE A 81 17.72 -24.93 -11.39
N ASP A 82 19.03 -24.89 -11.14
CA ASP A 82 20.06 -25.34 -12.07
C ASP A 82 20.10 -26.88 -12.22
N GLY A 83 21.03 -27.40 -13.02
CA GLY A 83 21.20 -28.84 -13.22
C GLY A 83 21.61 -29.64 -11.97
N ASN A 84 22.02 -28.96 -10.89
CA ASN A 84 22.32 -29.54 -9.58
C ASN A 84 21.18 -29.31 -8.57
N GLY A 85 20.09 -28.64 -8.98
CA GLY A 85 18.96 -28.28 -8.12
C GLY A 85 19.20 -27.02 -7.29
N ASN A 86 20.23 -26.22 -7.55
CA ASN A 86 20.49 -24.99 -6.78
C ASN A 86 19.74 -23.81 -7.37
N LEU A 87 19.33 -22.86 -6.53
CA LEU A 87 18.85 -21.56 -6.99
C LEU A 87 20.03 -20.73 -7.52
N HIS A 88 19.74 -19.56 -8.08
CA HIS A 88 20.81 -18.63 -8.43
C HIS A 88 21.58 -18.20 -7.17
N ALA A 89 22.89 -17.96 -7.27
CA ALA A 89 23.71 -17.61 -6.10
C ALA A 89 23.22 -16.34 -5.38
N ASP A 90 22.80 -15.32 -6.13
CA ASP A 90 22.23 -14.10 -5.57
C ASP A 90 20.84 -14.34 -4.94
N TYR A 91 20.10 -15.34 -5.42
CA TYR A 91 18.84 -15.76 -4.80
C TYR A 91 19.15 -16.40 -3.44
N GLU A 92 20.06 -17.37 -3.38
CA GLU A 92 20.45 -18.01 -2.11
C GLU A 92 21.06 -17.01 -1.12
N ALA A 93 21.86 -16.06 -1.60
CA ALA A 93 22.44 -15.00 -0.77
C ALA A 93 21.35 -14.08 -0.18
N PHE A 94 20.38 -13.65 -0.99
CA PHE A 94 19.23 -12.87 -0.50
C PHE A 94 18.42 -13.62 0.57
N LEU A 95 18.20 -14.92 0.37
CA LEU A 95 17.49 -15.74 1.34
C LEU A 95 18.25 -15.86 2.67
N GLN A 96 19.58 -16.03 2.60
CA GLN A 96 20.42 -16.05 3.78
C GLN A 96 20.44 -14.68 4.49
N ASP A 97 20.56 -13.59 3.74
CA ASP A 97 20.51 -12.23 4.31
C ASP A 97 19.16 -11.96 4.98
N SER A 98 18.06 -12.46 4.39
CA SER A 98 16.71 -12.38 4.96
C SER A 98 16.65 -13.09 6.32
N LEU A 99 17.17 -14.32 6.40
CA LEU A 99 17.26 -15.08 7.65
C LEU A 99 18.14 -14.38 8.69
N ASP A 100 19.30 -13.86 8.28
CA ASP A 100 20.24 -13.16 9.17
C ASP A 100 19.65 -11.86 9.74
N ASN A 101 18.70 -11.26 9.03
CA ASN A 101 17.94 -10.08 9.47
C ASN A 101 16.56 -10.43 10.06
N GLY A 102 16.31 -11.69 10.38
CA GLY A 102 15.08 -12.15 11.05
C GLY A 102 13.82 -11.96 10.21
N LYS A 103 13.92 -11.96 8.88
CA LYS A 103 12.78 -11.85 7.97
C LYS A 103 12.19 -13.22 7.68
N ASN A 104 10.86 -13.27 7.67
CA ASN A 104 10.09 -14.41 7.21
C ASN A 104 10.03 -14.43 5.68
N LEU A 105 9.69 -15.60 5.13
CA LEU A 105 9.63 -15.85 3.70
C LEU A 105 8.33 -16.56 3.34
N ILE A 106 7.66 -16.02 2.32
CA ILE A 106 6.59 -16.70 1.60
C ILE A 106 7.10 -16.99 0.20
N PHE A 107 7.05 -18.25 -0.22
CA PHE A 107 7.39 -18.62 -1.60
C PHE A 107 6.14 -18.82 -2.43
N THR A 108 6.11 -18.22 -3.61
CA THR A 108 5.00 -18.36 -4.55
C THR A 108 5.46 -18.95 -5.87
N TYR A 109 4.72 -19.92 -6.40
CA TYR A 109 4.98 -20.40 -7.76
C TYR A 109 4.38 -19.41 -8.76
N ALA A 110 5.25 -18.75 -9.52
CA ALA A 110 4.92 -17.71 -10.49
C ALA A 110 5.19 -18.16 -11.94
N GLY A 111 5.21 -19.46 -12.19
CA GLY A 111 5.43 -20.03 -13.52
C GLY A 111 4.33 -19.65 -14.53
N TYR A 112 4.73 -19.58 -15.80
CA TYR A 112 4.02 -19.03 -16.97
C TYR A 112 2.51 -19.31 -17.17
N GLY A 113 1.92 -20.31 -16.53
CA GLY A 113 0.74 -20.97 -17.08
C GLY A 113 -0.60 -20.80 -16.37
N ALA A 114 -0.68 -20.20 -15.18
CA ALA A 114 -1.98 -20.01 -14.53
C ALA A 114 -2.60 -18.65 -14.83
N ALA A 115 -1.80 -17.59 -15.01
CA ALA A 115 -2.34 -16.25 -15.22
C ALA A 115 -2.66 -15.95 -16.70
N TYR A 116 -1.83 -16.46 -17.62
CA TYR A 116 -1.82 -15.99 -19.03
C TYR A 116 -2.00 -17.11 -20.07
N LEU A 117 -2.09 -18.36 -19.63
CA LEU A 117 -2.33 -19.47 -20.56
C LEU A 117 -3.72 -19.31 -21.15
N GLY A 118 -3.79 -19.34 -22.49
CA GLY A 118 -5.07 -19.19 -23.19
C GLY A 118 -5.28 -17.84 -23.88
N GLU A 119 -4.42 -16.85 -23.68
CA GLU A 119 -4.51 -15.54 -24.36
C GLU A 119 -4.25 -15.59 -25.88
N GLU A 120 -3.79 -16.74 -26.39
CA GLU A 120 -3.52 -16.94 -27.81
C GLU A 120 -4.80 -16.86 -28.67
N LYS A 121 -4.68 -16.23 -29.85
CA LYS A 121 -5.78 -16.18 -30.83
C LYS A 121 -6.24 -17.57 -31.24
N GLY A 122 -7.56 -17.79 -31.18
CA GLY A 122 -8.17 -19.07 -31.56
C GLY A 122 -7.97 -20.18 -30.52
N MET A 123 -7.69 -19.82 -29.28
CA MET A 123 -7.81 -20.73 -28.15
C MET A 123 -9.26 -21.27 -28.05
N THR A 124 -9.40 -22.51 -27.60
CA THR A 124 -10.69 -23.15 -27.33
C THR A 124 -10.69 -23.74 -25.93
N ALA A 125 -11.85 -23.93 -25.32
CA ALA A 125 -11.96 -24.46 -23.96
C ALA A 125 -11.18 -25.78 -23.79
N GLY A 126 -11.41 -26.76 -24.66
CA GLY A 126 -10.72 -28.06 -24.57
C GLY A 126 -9.21 -28.03 -24.88
N ARG A 127 -8.70 -26.98 -25.55
CA ARG A 127 -7.24 -26.79 -25.74
C ARG A 127 -6.61 -26.25 -24.47
N LEU A 128 -7.28 -25.27 -23.85
CA LEU A 128 -6.82 -24.66 -22.61
C LEU A 128 -6.90 -25.64 -21.45
N GLU A 129 -8.01 -26.37 -21.32
CA GLU A 129 -8.18 -27.45 -20.34
C GLU A 129 -7.05 -28.48 -20.41
N LYS A 130 -6.73 -28.97 -21.62
CA LYS A 130 -5.63 -29.92 -21.82
C LYS A 130 -4.25 -29.33 -21.47
N ALA A 131 -4.07 -28.03 -21.65
CA ALA A 131 -2.82 -27.37 -21.30
C ALA A 131 -2.69 -27.20 -19.78
N LEU A 132 -3.81 -26.92 -19.09
CA LEU A 132 -3.91 -26.87 -17.63
C LEU A 132 -3.69 -28.25 -17.00
N ASP A 133 -4.47 -29.26 -17.42
CA ASP A 133 -4.44 -30.67 -16.97
C ASP A 133 -3.28 -31.49 -17.58
N GLY A 134 -2.19 -30.81 -17.94
CA GLY A 134 -1.08 -31.43 -18.65
C GLY A 134 0.20 -30.67 -18.38
N GLU A 135 0.71 -29.98 -19.39
CA GLU A 135 2.01 -29.31 -19.30
C GLU A 135 2.09 -28.32 -18.14
N TYR A 136 1.01 -27.60 -17.83
CA TYR A 136 1.01 -26.67 -16.71
C TYR A 136 1.09 -27.39 -15.36
N LEU A 137 0.19 -28.36 -15.10
CA LEU A 137 0.20 -29.14 -13.86
C LEU A 137 1.54 -29.86 -13.65
N ASP A 138 2.10 -30.46 -14.71
CA ASP A 138 3.42 -31.09 -14.69
C ASP A 138 4.52 -30.10 -14.25
N ARG A 139 4.52 -28.88 -14.80
CA ARG A 139 5.50 -27.83 -14.45
C ARG A 139 5.33 -27.35 -13.02
N LEU A 140 4.09 -27.11 -12.59
CA LEU A 140 3.74 -26.71 -11.23
C LEU A 140 4.25 -27.73 -10.20
N GLN A 141 3.87 -28.98 -10.36
CA GLN A 141 4.27 -30.07 -9.46
C GLN A 141 5.78 -30.34 -9.51
N THR A 142 6.41 -30.19 -10.68
CA THR A 142 7.87 -30.27 -10.83
C THR A 142 8.57 -29.13 -10.08
N GLY A 143 8.04 -27.91 -10.16
CA GLY A 143 8.54 -26.75 -9.43
C GLY A 143 8.56 -27.00 -7.92
N TRP A 144 7.42 -27.43 -7.37
CA TRP A 144 7.30 -27.74 -5.95
C TRP A 144 8.16 -28.93 -5.50
N THR A 145 8.28 -29.97 -6.33
CA THR A 145 9.18 -31.09 -6.05
C THR A 145 10.65 -30.62 -5.97
N ARG A 146 11.09 -29.79 -6.92
CA ARG A 146 12.45 -29.24 -6.92
C ARG A 146 12.70 -28.30 -5.74
N PHE A 147 11.69 -27.53 -5.35
CA PHE A 147 11.74 -26.69 -4.16
C PHE A 147 11.91 -27.53 -2.90
N GLY A 148 11.13 -28.61 -2.74
CA GLY A 148 11.28 -29.56 -1.64
C GLY A 148 12.69 -30.17 -1.58
N ASP A 149 13.20 -30.66 -2.72
CA ASP A 149 14.57 -31.19 -2.83
C ASP A 149 15.66 -30.16 -2.47
N TRP A 150 15.42 -28.88 -2.79
CA TRP A 150 16.29 -27.77 -2.38
C TRP A 150 16.18 -27.49 -0.88
N LEU A 151 14.98 -27.44 -0.33
CA LEU A 151 14.75 -27.17 1.08
C LEU A 151 15.30 -28.29 1.99
N GLU A 152 15.24 -29.56 1.57
CA GLU A 152 15.88 -30.67 2.27
C GLU A 152 17.41 -30.53 2.37
N ARG A 153 18.03 -29.88 1.38
CA ARG A 153 19.48 -29.62 1.35
C ARG A 153 19.86 -28.35 2.10
N ASN A 154 18.90 -27.44 2.32
CA ASN A 154 19.07 -26.17 3.04
C ASN A 154 18.10 -26.10 4.23
N PRO A 155 18.17 -27.05 5.19
CA PRO A 155 17.20 -27.16 6.27
C PRO A 155 17.18 -25.95 7.22
N GLU A 156 18.24 -25.14 7.25
CA GLU A 156 18.33 -23.87 7.97
C GLU A 156 17.31 -22.83 7.49
N MET A 157 16.79 -22.96 6.27
CA MET A 157 15.78 -22.05 5.73
C MET A 157 14.38 -22.33 6.27
N LYS A 158 14.11 -23.58 6.71
CA LYS A 158 12.77 -24.01 7.14
C LYS A 158 12.13 -23.09 8.19
N PRO A 159 12.84 -22.64 9.25
CA PRO A 159 12.23 -21.79 10.27
C PRO A 159 11.84 -20.38 9.80
N ALA A 160 12.41 -19.90 8.70
CA ALA A 160 12.04 -18.60 8.13
C ALA A 160 10.88 -18.69 7.13
N ILE A 161 10.55 -19.88 6.63
CA ILE A 161 9.43 -20.07 5.72
C ILE A 161 8.15 -20.12 6.55
N VAL A 162 7.25 -19.17 6.30
CA VAL A 162 5.95 -19.06 6.98
C VAL A 162 4.77 -19.35 6.06
N GLY A 163 5.02 -19.56 4.76
CA GLY A 163 3.97 -19.92 3.82
C GLY A 163 4.50 -20.39 2.48
N LEU A 164 3.84 -21.38 1.89
CA LEU A 164 4.09 -21.85 0.53
C LEU A 164 2.82 -21.71 -0.31
N GLU A 165 2.83 -20.78 -1.26
CA GLU A 165 1.69 -20.44 -2.10
C GLU A 165 1.70 -21.18 -3.41
N ILE A 166 0.76 -22.13 -3.53
CA ILE A 166 0.69 -23.12 -4.62
C ILE A 166 0.87 -22.46 -5.98
N MET A 167 0.22 -21.31 -6.22
CA MET A 167 0.40 -20.50 -7.41
C MET A 167 -0.05 -19.05 -7.22
N ASN A 168 0.54 -18.14 -7.99
CA ASN A 168 0.23 -16.71 -7.95
C ASN A 168 -1.23 -16.37 -8.33
N GLU A 169 -1.65 -16.68 -9.56
CA GLU A 169 -2.94 -16.25 -10.12
C GLU A 169 -3.57 -17.34 -11.02
N PRO A 170 -4.64 -18.04 -10.58
CA PRO A 170 -5.31 -19.10 -11.34
C PRO A 170 -6.27 -18.63 -12.48
N ALA A 171 -5.97 -17.53 -13.17
CA ALA A 171 -6.90 -16.87 -14.11
C ALA A 171 -7.30 -17.73 -15.32
N SER A 172 -6.42 -18.59 -15.78
CA SER A 172 -6.61 -19.48 -16.93
C SER A 172 -7.70 -20.53 -16.68
N TYR A 173 -7.96 -20.92 -15.43
CA TYR A 173 -9.10 -21.81 -15.13
C TYR A 173 -10.43 -21.08 -15.35
N ALA A 174 -10.53 -19.82 -14.93
CA ALA A 174 -11.69 -18.96 -15.20
C ALA A 174 -11.87 -18.72 -16.70
N ALA A 175 -10.78 -18.41 -17.41
CA ALA A 175 -10.81 -18.24 -18.86
C ALA A 175 -11.28 -19.52 -19.59
N ALA A 176 -10.89 -20.70 -19.12
CA ALA A 176 -11.38 -21.98 -19.66
C ALA A 176 -12.89 -22.16 -19.45
N ALA A 177 -13.40 -21.79 -18.27
CA ALA A 177 -14.84 -21.81 -17.98
C ALA A 177 -15.63 -20.86 -18.90
N ASP A 178 -15.12 -19.65 -19.12
CA ASP A 178 -15.76 -18.67 -20.01
C ASP A 178 -15.76 -19.11 -21.48
N LEU A 179 -14.65 -19.65 -21.96
CA LEU A 179 -14.57 -20.25 -23.30
C LEU A 179 -15.55 -21.40 -23.44
N ALA A 180 -15.62 -22.30 -22.46
CA ALA A 180 -16.53 -23.44 -22.50
C ALA A 180 -17.99 -23.00 -22.55
N LYS A 181 -18.35 -21.99 -21.74
CA LYS A 181 -19.69 -21.38 -21.75
C LYS A 181 -20.02 -20.81 -23.14
N ALA A 182 -19.09 -20.11 -23.78
CA ALA A 182 -19.28 -19.56 -25.13
C ALA A 182 -19.41 -20.64 -26.21
N GLU A 183 -18.72 -21.78 -26.03
CA GLU A 183 -18.73 -22.92 -26.95
C GLU A 183 -19.91 -23.89 -26.72
N GLY A 184 -20.68 -23.73 -25.65
CA GLY A 184 -21.72 -24.68 -25.23
C GLY A 184 -21.14 -25.99 -24.66
N GLY A 185 -19.94 -25.91 -24.09
CA GLY A 185 -19.20 -26.99 -23.44
C GLY A 185 -19.58 -27.19 -21.96
N PRO A 186 -18.67 -27.79 -21.16
CA PRO A 186 -18.87 -27.98 -19.73
C PRO A 186 -19.17 -26.67 -18.98
N GLY A 187 -19.94 -26.74 -17.89
CA GLY A 187 -20.27 -25.59 -17.05
C GLY A 187 -19.16 -25.26 -16.03
N LEU A 188 -19.33 -24.15 -15.31
CA LEU A 188 -18.38 -23.64 -14.30
C LEU A 188 -17.87 -24.72 -13.32
N ALA A 189 -18.78 -25.56 -12.81
CA ALA A 189 -18.46 -26.64 -11.86
C ALA A 189 -17.39 -27.63 -12.36
N HIS A 190 -17.25 -27.81 -13.68
CA HIS A 190 -16.19 -28.64 -14.25
C HIS A 190 -14.81 -28.03 -14.01
N TYR A 191 -14.67 -26.73 -14.28
CA TYR A 191 -13.38 -26.03 -14.21
C TYR A 191 -12.98 -25.67 -12.78
N THR A 192 -13.95 -25.35 -11.93
CA THR A 192 -13.69 -25.19 -10.49
C THR A 192 -13.32 -26.53 -9.85
N GLY A 193 -13.90 -27.64 -10.31
CA GLY A 193 -13.51 -29.00 -9.93
C GLY A 193 -12.08 -29.36 -10.35
N LEU A 194 -11.70 -29.03 -11.59
CA LEU A 194 -10.32 -29.20 -12.11
C LEU A 194 -9.31 -28.39 -11.30
N TYR A 195 -9.60 -27.12 -11.06
CA TYR A 195 -8.79 -26.26 -10.21
C TYR A 195 -8.61 -26.87 -8.81
N ALA A 196 -9.69 -27.31 -8.17
CA ALA A 196 -9.64 -27.91 -6.84
C ALA A 196 -8.80 -29.19 -6.82
N GLU A 197 -8.89 -30.03 -7.87
CA GLU A 197 -8.05 -31.22 -8.01
C GLU A 197 -6.57 -30.87 -8.09
N HIS A 198 -6.21 -29.91 -8.94
CA HIS A 198 -4.82 -29.47 -9.08
C HIS A 198 -4.28 -28.85 -7.80
N MET A 199 -5.10 -28.10 -7.05
CA MET A 199 -4.69 -27.51 -5.76
C MET A 199 -4.46 -28.61 -4.73
N SER A 200 -5.41 -29.52 -4.54
CA SER A 200 -5.29 -30.62 -3.58
C SER A 200 -4.10 -31.54 -3.89
N GLU A 201 -3.88 -31.89 -5.16
CA GLU A 201 -2.73 -32.71 -5.56
C GLU A 201 -1.39 -32.00 -5.30
N THR A 202 -1.32 -30.70 -5.58
CA THR A 202 -0.09 -29.93 -5.36
C THR A 202 0.15 -29.67 -3.87
N ALA A 203 -0.90 -29.41 -3.10
CA ALA A 203 -0.82 -29.28 -1.65
C ALA A 203 -0.27 -30.57 -1.01
N ALA A 204 -0.71 -31.74 -1.47
CA ALA A 204 -0.19 -33.02 -0.99
C ALA A 204 1.31 -33.25 -1.31
N ILE A 205 1.85 -32.60 -2.36
CA ILE A 205 3.30 -32.59 -2.62
C ILE A 205 4.01 -31.71 -1.60
N ILE A 206 3.46 -30.53 -1.31
CA ILE A 206 4.01 -29.57 -0.34
C ILE A 206 4.02 -30.16 1.08
N ASP A 207 2.89 -30.71 1.52
CA ASP A 207 2.71 -31.42 2.81
C ASP A 207 3.75 -32.56 2.99
N GLY A 208 4.26 -33.11 1.90
CA GLY A 208 5.31 -34.13 1.95
C GLY A 208 6.66 -33.66 2.50
N PHE A 209 6.94 -32.34 2.51
CA PHE A 209 8.24 -31.79 2.93
C PHE A 209 8.18 -30.55 3.85
N TYR A 210 6.99 -29.95 4.01
CA TYR A 210 6.74 -28.73 4.77
C TYR A 210 5.52 -28.90 5.69
N ASP A 211 5.72 -28.63 6.99
CA ASP A 211 4.71 -28.81 8.05
C ASP A 211 4.10 -27.45 8.48
N GLY A 212 3.73 -26.59 7.53
CA GLY A 212 3.15 -25.27 7.82
C GLY A 212 2.22 -24.77 6.72
N ASP A 213 1.87 -23.49 6.78
CA ASP A 213 0.77 -22.92 5.98
C ASP A 213 0.94 -23.07 4.45
N ILE A 214 -0.09 -23.62 3.81
CA ILE A 214 -0.21 -23.81 2.37
C ILE A 214 -1.23 -22.81 1.84
N TYR A 215 -0.72 -21.87 1.04
CA TYR A 215 -1.51 -20.76 0.53
C TYR A 215 -2.15 -21.17 -0.81
N VAL A 216 -3.46 -20.96 -0.91
CA VAL A 216 -4.26 -21.28 -2.08
C VAL A 216 -4.92 -20.01 -2.60
N GLY A 217 -4.53 -19.59 -3.81
CA GLY A 217 -5.09 -18.38 -4.43
C GLY A 217 -6.57 -18.53 -4.73
N ALA A 218 -7.38 -17.53 -4.41
CA ALA A 218 -8.81 -17.53 -4.73
C ALA A 218 -9.08 -17.69 -6.25
N TRP A 219 -10.33 -17.89 -6.66
CA TRP A 219 -10.64 -18.17 -8.07
C TRP A 219 -10.30 -16.98 -8.99
N GLY A 220 -9.94 -17.31 -10.24
CA GLY A 220 -9.61 -16.32 -11.26
C GLY A 220 -8.25 -15.69 -10.98
N TRP A 221 -8.18 -14.37 -10.90
CA TRP A 221 -6.95 -13.65 -10.59
C TRP A 221 -6.67 -13.59 -9.08
N SER A 222 -6.98 -14.66 -8.34
CA SER A 222 -6.93 -14.67 -6.87
C SER A 222 -7.86 -13.63 -6.22
N ALA A 223 -9.05 -13.40 -6.78
CA ALA A 223 -9.92 -12.28 -6.37
C ALA A 223 -11.40 -12.66 -6.19
N GLN A 224 -11.76 -13.95 -6.19
CA GLN A 224 -13.16 -14.40 -6.16
C GLN A 224 -13.34 -15.68 -5.34
N PHE A 225 -14.35 -15.71 -4.47
CA PHE A 225 -14.71 -16.91 -3.71
C PHE A 225 -16.03 -17.53 -4.15
N GLU A 226 -16.97 -16.73 -4.66
CA GLU A 226 -18.33 -17.17 -5.00
C GLU A 226 -18.33 -18.34 -6.00
N PRO A 227 -17.51 -18.35 -7.07
CA PRO A 227 -17.44 -19.51 -7.96
C PRO A 227 -17.06 -20.81 -7.25
N LEU A 228 -16.21 -20.75 -6.22
CA LEU A 228 -15.79 -21.91 -5.44
C LEU A 228 -16.86 -22.33 -4.41
N ALA A 229 -17.59 -21.36 -3.85
CA ALA A 229 -18.66 -21.61 -2.88
C ALA A 229 -19.92 -22.20 -3.55
N GLU A 230 -20.28 -21.71 -4.73
CA GLU A 230 -21.53 -22.08 -5.43
C GLU A 230 -21.41 -23.39 -6.22
N THR A 231 -20.19 -23.86 -6.46
CA THR A 231 -19.94 -25.06 -7.24
C THR A 231 -19.31 -26.18 -6.40
N GLY A 232 -19.42 -27.40 -6.90
CA GLY A 232 -18.87 -28.57 -6.25
C GLY A 232 -19.56 -29.85 -6.67
N GLU A 233 -19.16 -30.97 -6.04
CA GLU A 233 -19.65 -32.30 -6.38
C GLU A 233 -20.36 -32.94 -5.19
N ASN A 234 -21.43 -33.70 -5.46
CA ASN A 234 -22.18 -34.46 -4.45
C ASN A 234 -22.69 -33.62 -3.25
N GLY A 235 -22.88 -32.31 -3.46
CA GLY A 235 -23.35 -31.38 -2.43
C GLY A 235 -22.26 -30.87 -1.48
N VAL A 236 -20.98 -31.09 -1.81
CA VAL A 236 -19.82 -30.50 -1.13
C VAL A 236 -19.28 -29.39 -2.03
N SER A 237 -19.11 -28.18 -1.50
CA SER A 237 -18.55 -27.06 -2.25
C SER A 237 -17.07 -27.28 -2.58
N VAL A 238 -16.50 -26.52 -3.51
CA VAL A 238 -15.05 -26.56 -3.77
C VAL A 238 -14.27 -26.07 -2.56
N ILE A 239 -14.76 -25.04 -1.86
CA ILE A 239 -14.17 -24.57 -0.59
C ILE A 239 -14.11 -25.71 0.44
N ASP A 240 -15.22 -26.40 0.66
CA ASP A 240 -15.26 -27.50 1.64
C ASP A 240 -14.40 -28.70 1.24
N ARG A 241 -14.24 -28.94 -0.07
CA ARG A 241 -13.29 -29.95 -0.57
C ARG A 241 -11.85 -29.56 -0.23
N LEU A 242 -11.44 -28.32 -0.51
CA LEU A 242 -10.08 -27.86 -0.24
C LEU A 242 -9.77 -27.86 1.25
N ARG A 243 -10.72 -27.43 2.10
CA ARG A 243 -10.64 -27.56 3.56
C ARG A 243 -10.43 -29.01 4.00
N ALA A 244 -11.14 -29.96 3.38
CA ALA A 244 -11.02 -31.38 3.73
C ALA A 244 -9.70 -32.01 3.24
N ASP A 245 -9.19 -31.58 2.09
CA ASP A 245 -7.99 -32.11 1.48
C ASP A 245 -6.70 -31.55 2.12
N ILE A 246 -6.71 -30.27 2.51
CA ILE A 246 -5.54 -29.55 3.05
C ILE A 246 -5.56 -29.50 4.58
N GLY A 247 -6.73 -29.35 5.20
CA GLY A 247 -6.85 -29.34 6.66
C GLY A 247 -6.54 -27.98 7.28
N GLU A 248 -5.86 -28.00 8.44
CA GLU A 248 -5.60 -26.81 9.25
C GLU A 248 -4.53 -25.88 8.68
N ASP A 249 -3.73 -26.37 7.73
CA ASP A 249 -2.66 -25.61 7.06
C ASP A 249 -3.18 -24.74 5.90
N LEU A 250 -4.47 -24.80 5.55
CA LEU A 250 -5.03 -24.02 4.44
C LEU A 250 -5.07 -22.53 4.80
N VAL A 251 -4.42 -21.70 3.97
CA VAL A 251 -4.55 -20.24 3.95
C VAL A 251 -5.03 -19.77 2.59
N TRP A 252 -5.99 -18.85 2.55
CA TRP A 252 -6.43 -18.23 1.30
C TRP A 252 -5.52 -17.05 0.93
N SER A 253 -4.94 -17.09 -0.27
CA SER A 253 -4.25 -15.92 -0.82
C SER A 253 -5.16 -15.12 -1.75
N VAL A 254 -5.22 -13.82 -1.52
CA VAL A 254 -6.11 -12.90 -2.24
C VAL A 254 -5.28 -11.78 -2.86
N HIS A 255 -5.59 -11.42 -4.09
CA HIS A 255 -5.09 -10.21 -4.74
C HIS A 255 -6.24 -9.22 -4.81
N HIS A 256 -5.95 -7.97 -4.48
CA HIS A 256 -6.90 -6.89 -4.65
C HIS A 256 -6.16 -5.57 -4.81
N TYR A 257 -6.62 -4.73 -5.74
CA TYR A 257 -6.03 -3.43 -6.02
C TYR A 257 -7.13 -2.37 -6.08
N PRO A 258 -6.80 -1.09 -5.86
CA PRO A 258 -7.75 0.00 -6.01
C PRO A 258 -8.56 -0.07 -7.31
N GLY A 259 -9.89 -0.03 -7.20
CA GLY A 259 -10.80 -0.04 -8.35
C GLY A 259 -10.89 -1.38 -9.11
N TRP A 260 -10.39 -2.47 -8.54
CA TRP A 260 -10.43 -3.82 -9.11
C TRP A 260 -11.13 -4.81 -8.15
N GLY A 261 -11.36 -6.07 -8.56
CA GLY A 261 -11.73 -7.14 -7.62
C GLY A 261 -13.19 -7.24 -7.16
N ASN A 262 -14.17 -6.63 -7.84
CA ASN A 262 -15.59 -6.58 -7.43
C ASN A 262 -15.88 -5.87 -6.09
N ILE A 263 -14.90 -5.23 -5.46
CA ILE A 263 -15.09 -4.32 -4.33
C ILE A 263 -15.30 -2.91 -4.90
N GLY A 264 -16.54 -2.42 -4.83
CA GLY A 264 -17.05 -1.31 -5.64
C GLY A 264 -17.43 -0.05 -4.88
N GLY A 265 -17.45 -0.08 -3.55
CA GLY A 265 -17.84 1.05 -2.70
C GLY A 265 -17.21 2.39 -3.10
N SER A 266 -18.00 3.45 -3.04
CA SER A 266 -17.57 4.82 -3.41
C SER A 266 -16.83 5.55 -2.28
N SER A 267 -16.98 5.07 -1.03
CA SER A 267 -16.24 5.53 0.16
C SER A 267 -15.43 4.39 0.80
N SER A 268 -14.49 4.71 1.68
CA SER A 268 -13.78 3.72 2.52
C SER A 268 -14.78 2.79 3.25
N ALA A 269 -15.78 3.33 3.95
CA ALA A 269 -16.77 2.56 4.68
C ALA A 269 -17.60 1.60 3.81
N GLU A 270 -18.01 2.01 2.60
CA GLU A 270 -18.69 1.10 1.66
C GLU A 270 -17.76 -0.01 1.19
N ARG A 271 -16.47 0.27 1.03
CA ARG A 271 -15.47 -0.75 0.63
C ARG A 271 -15.18 -1.74 1.74
N GLU A 272 -15.11 -1.29 2.99
CA GLU A 272 -15.00 -2.17 4.16
C GLU A 272 -16.19 -3.14 4.23
N GLN A 273 -17.41 -2.65 3.94
CA GLN A 273 -18.59 -3.49 3.87
C GLN A 273 -18.50 -4.53 2.73
N ASP A 274 -18.09 -4.11 1.54
CA ASP A 274 -17.89 -5.01 0.40
C ASP A 274 -16.86 -6.10 0.73
N TRP A 275 -15.77 -5.73 1.41
CA TRP A 275 -14.75 -6.67 1.87
C TRP A 275 -15.27 -7.64 2.93
N ALA A 276 -16.05 -7.15 3.89
CA ALA A 276 -16.70 -8.01 4.89
C ALA A 276 -17.64 -9.04 4.24
N GLU A 277 -18.37 -8.67 3.19
CA GLU A 277 -19.19 -9.61 2.41
C GLU A 277 -18.30 -10.63 1.67
N PHE A 278 -17.25 -10.17 1.00
CA PHE A 278 -16.31 -11.02 0.27
C PHE A 278 -15.67 -12.10 1.15
N ILE A 279 -15.13 -11.74 2.32
CA ILE A 279 -14.46 -12.71 3.21
C ILE A 279 -15.44 -13.64 3.92
N SER A 280 -16.71 -13.24 4.09
CA SER A 280 -17.74 -14.07 4.74
C SER A 280 -17.98 -15.40 4.02
N VAL A 281 -17.59 -15.52 2.74
CA VAL A 281 -17.71 -16.75 1.95
C VAL A 281 -16.78 -17.85 2.47
N VAL A 282 -15.64 -17.48 3.05
CA VAL A 282 -14.64 -18.38 3.64
C VAL A 282 -14.54 -18.19 5.16
N ASP A 283 -15.63 -17.74 5.81
CA ASP A 283 -15.67 -17.42 7.24
C ASP A 283 -15.00 -18.48 8.11
N GLY A 284 -14.07 -18.03 8.96
CA GLY A 284 -13.25 -18.84 9.84
C GLY A 284 -11.95 -19.39 9.26
N ASP A 285 -11.71 -19.27 7.95
CA ASP A 285 -10.42 -19.62 7.34
C ASP A 285 -9.44 -18.45 7.43
N PRO A 286 -8.12 -18.72 7.52
CA PRO A 286 -7.10 -17.70 7.44
C PRO A 286 -6.99 -17.11 6.02
N ILE A 287 -6.80 -15.78 5.93
CA ILE A 287 -6.71 -15.03 4.66
C ILE A 287 -5.50 -14.10 4.71
N VAL A 288 -4.76 -14.04 3.61
CA VAL A 288 -3.69 -13.07 3.40
C VAL A 288 -3.93 -12.34 2.07
N LEU A 289 -3.93 -11.01 2.12
CA LEU A 289 -3.92 -10.15 0.94
C LEU A 289 -2.50 -10.13 0.37
N THR A 290 -2.17 -11.12 -0.47
CA THR A 290 -0.81 -11.38 -0.98
C THR A 290 -0.34 -10.40 -2.05
N GLU A 291 -1.26 -9.62 -2.64
CA GLU A 291 -0.94 -8.48 -3.48
C GLU A 291 -1.97 -7.35 -3.38
N THR A 292 -1.50 -6.16 -3.03
CA THR A 292 -2.20 -4.88 -3.17
C THR A 292 -1.19 -3.75 -3.37
N ASN A 293 -1.66 -2.55 -3.68
CA ASN A 293 -0.88 -1.31 -3.58
C ASN A 293 -1.82 -0.10 -3.56
N SER A 294 -1.20 1.08 -3.47
CA SER A 294 -1.78 2.34 -3.87
C SER A 294 -0.82 3.06 -4.82
N PHE A 295 -1.34 3.92 -5.69
CA PHE A 295 -0.53 4.70 -6.63
C PHE A 295 -0.23 6.07 -6.05
N GLY A 296 1.06 6.38 -5.83
CA GLY A 296 1.48 7.61 -5.13
C GLY A 296 0.82 8.88 -5.66
N GLU A 297 0.78 9.04 -6.98
CA GLU A 297 0.21 10.21 -7.64
C GLU A 297 -1.32 10.37 -7.44
N THR A 298 -1.99 9.41 -6.80
CA THR A 298 -3.45 9.42 -6.59
C THR A 298 -3.87 9.08 -5.17
N THR A 299 -2.98 8.53 -4.34
CA THR A 299 -3.24 8.09 -2.95
C THR A 299 -3.89 9.19 -2.10
N ASN A 300 -3.40 10.43 -2.21
CA ASN A 300 -3.91 11.60 -1.47
C ASN A 300 -4.55 12.65 -2.39
N HIS A 301 -5.03 12.23 -3.57
CA HIS A 301 -5.69 13.12 -4.53
C HIS A 301 -7.18 12.80 -4.72
N PRO A 302 -8.07 13.53 -4.03
CA PRO A 302 -9.52 13.25 -4.05
C PRO A 302 -10.15 13.51 -5.43
N ASP A 303 -9.66 14.51 -6.18
CA ASP A 303 -10.21 14.92 -7.49
C ASP A 303 -9.72 14.07 -8.67
N SER A 304 -8.94 13.01 -8.43
CA SER A 304 -8.36 12.23 -9.51
C SER A 304 -9.42 11.34 -10.19
N ASP A 305 -9.28 11.09 -11.51
CA ASP A 305 -10.01 10.05 -12.26
C ASP A 305 -9.86 8.63 -11.62
N HIS A 306 -9.00 8.53 -10.58
CA HIS A 306 -8.68 7.36 -9.78
C HIS A 306 -9.09 7.51 -8.31
N ALA A 307 -10.11 8.30 -7.96
CA ALA A 307 -10.74 8.33 -6.63
C ALA A 307 -10.86 6.96 -5.90
N PRO A 308 -11.07 5.80 -6.56
CA PRO A 308 -10.91 4.48 -5.94
C PRO A 308 -9.62 4.30 -5.12
N ASP A 309 -8.48 4.83 -5.56
CA ASP A 309 -7.18 4.75 -4.88
C ASP A 309 -7.13 5.60 -3.61
N PHE A 310 -7.69 6.81 -3.66
CA PHE A 310 -7.83 7.69 -2.51
C PHE A 310 -8.65 7.04 -1.40
N GLN A 311 -9.81 6.47 -1.74
CA GLN A 311 -10.69 5.83 -0.76
C GLN A 311 -10.13 4.47 -0.29
N TYR A 312 -9.50 3.71 -1.18
CA TYR A 312 -8.90 2.41 -0.84
C TYR A 312 -7.75 2.54 0.15
N SER A 313 -6.94 3.61 0.05
CA SER A 313 -5.78 3.79 0.94
C SER A 313 -6.17 4.05 2.39
N ARG A 314 -7.35 4.66 2.62
CA ARG A 314 -7.90 4.94 3.95
C ARG A 314 -8.47 3.70 4.63
N MET A 315 -8.97 2.74 3.87
CA MET A 315 -9.46 1.47 4.44
C MET A 315 -8.34 0.46 4.72
N LEU A 316 -7.06 0.76 4.45
CA LEU A 316 -6.00 -0.24 4.58
C LEU A 316 -5.81 -0.72 6.03
N GLY A 317 -6.08 0.14 7.03
CA GLY A 317 -6.06 -0.24 8.45
C GLY A 317 -7.10 -1.31 8.81
N TRP A 318 -8.24 -1.32 8.12
CA TRP A 318 -9.32 -2.30 8.34
C TRP A 318 -8.85 -3.75 8.17
N PHE A 319 -7.87 -4.01 7.29
CA PHE A 319 -7.33 -5.36 7.12
C PHE A 319 -6.67 -5.87 8.41
N ALA A 320 -5.88 -5.05 9.07
CA ALA A 320 -5.23 -5.39 10.34
C ALA A 320 -6.28 -5.67 11.43
N GLU A 321 -7.29 -4.79 11.56
CA GLU A 321 -8.41 -4.95 12.52
C GLU A 321 -9.22 -6.25 12.31
N ASN A 322 -9.16 -6.84 11.12
CA ASN A 322 -9.86 -8.06 10.75
C ASN A 322 -8.93 -9.28 10.61
N ASP A 323 -7.73 -9.22 11.22
CA ASP A 323 -6.74 -10.31 11.21
C ASP A 323 -6.28 -10.70 9.78
N ILE A 324 -6.21 -9.75 8.84
CA ILE A 324 -5.80 -9.98 7.45
C ILE A 324 -4.46 -9.28 7.21
N ALA A 325 -3.41 -10.09 7.00
CA ALA A 325 -2.11 -9.56 6.61
C ALA A 325 -2.13 -8.97 5.20
N VAL A 326 -1.35 -7.89 5.03
CA VAL A 326 -1.24 -7.14 3.78
C VAL A 326 0.14 -7.30 3.16
N ALA A 327 0.16 -7.52 1.85
CA ALA A 327 1.37 -7.58 1.05
C ALA A 327 1.40 -6.52 -0.04
N TRP A 328 2.41 -5.64 0.02
CA TRP A 328 2.55 -4.57 -0.96
C TRP A 328 3.22 -5.06 -2.24
N PHE A 329 2.64 -4.74 -3.40
CA PHE A 329 3.09 -5.16 -4.72
C PHE A 329 3.35 -3.99 -5.68
N PRO A 330 4.55 -3.92 -6.29
CA PRO A 330 5.78 -4.55 -5.82
C PRO A 330 6.32 -3.84 -4.58
N GLY A 331 7.12 -4.54 -3.79
CA GLY A 331 7.74 -3.99 -2.59
C GLY A 331 8.95 -3.11 -2.85
N ALA A 332 9.83 -3.59 -3.74
CA ALA A 332 11.15 -3.00 -3.92
C ALA A 332 11.68 -3.06 -5.36
N ASN A 333 12.52 -2.08 -5.71
CA ASN A 333 13.38 -2.01 -6.89
C ASN A 333 12.69 -2.05 -8.28
N THR A 334 11.37 -2.13 -8.37
CA THR A 334 10.60 -2.10 -9.62
C THR A 334 9.17 -1.63 -9.41
N GLY A 335 8.45 -1.48 -10.52
CA GLY A 335 7.05 -1.08 -10.56
C GLY A 335 6.82 0.41 -10.41
N GLY A 336 5.62 0.81 -10.84
CA GLY A 336 5.09 2.15 -10.63
C GLY A 336 4.68 2.39 -9.18
N SER A 337 4.36 1.35 -8.41
CA SER A 337 3.91 1.46 -7.01
C SER A 337 4.90 0.88 -6.00
N GLY A 338 6.17 0.71 -6.41
CA GLY A 338 7.23 0.23 -5.52
C GLY A 338 7.38 1.16 -4.32
N LEU A 339 7.57 0.62 -3.10
CA LEU A 339 7.76 1.46 -1.91
C LEU A 339 9.17 2.04 -1.87
N ALA A 340 10.16 1.14 -1.92
CA ALA A 340 11.56 1.50 -1.78
C ALA A 340 12.39 1.05 -2.99
N TYR A 341 13.32 1.89 -3.40
CA TYR A 341 14.39 1.53 -4.31
C TYR A 341 15.72 1.57 -3.55
N ILE A 342 16.40 0.43 -3.51
CA ILE A 342 17.73 0.28 -2.93
C ILE A 342 18.76 0.30 -4.06
N GLY A 343 19.56 1.36 -4.09
CA GLY A 343 20.64 1.54 -5.06
C GLY A 343 21.79 0.55 -4.87
N GLU A 344 22.69 0.49 -5.85
CA GLU A 344 23.84 -0.44 -5.84
C GLU A 344 24.76 -0.28 -4.62
N LYS A 345 24.79 0.90 -3.98
CA LYS A 345 25.59 1.16 -2.78
C LYS A 345 24.73 1.22 -1.51
N GLY A 346 23.48 0.80 -1.61
CA GLY A 346 22.50 0.86 -0.53
C GLY A 346 21.85 2.24 -0.37
N GLU A 347 21.91 3.14 -1.34
CA GLU A 347 21.12 4.38 -1.27
C GLU A 347 19.62 4.05 -1.19
N ILE A 348 18.87 4.73 -0.32
CA ILE A 348 17.42 4.55 -0.18
C ILE A 348 16.73 5.65 -0.98
N GLU A 349 15.82 5.25 -1.87
CA GLU A 349 14.87 6.14 -2.54
C GLU A 349 13.45 5.65 -2.21
N ILE A 350 12.64 6.49 -1.58
CA ILE A 350 11.21 6.26 -1.44
C ILE A 350 10.55 6.74 -2.72
N ARG A 351 9.97 5.79 -3.44
CA ARG A 351 9.49 6.03 -4.79
C ARG A 351 8.17 6.77 -4.81
N HIS A 352 7.36 6.57 -3.78
CA HIS A 352 6.11 7.26 -3.61
C HIS A 352 5.86 7.51 -2.13
N GLN A 353 5.96 8.78 -1.69
CA GLN A 353 5.82 9.10 -0.26
C GLN A 353 4.39 8.86 0.24
N ASP A 354 3.37 9.22 -0.55
CA ASP A 354 1.97 8.94 -0.17
C ASP A 354 1.70 7.43 -0.05
N SER A 355 2.16 6.64 -1.04
CA SER A 355 2.04 5.18 -0.99
C SER A 355 2.84 4.55 0.15
N TYR A 356 4.03 5.09 0.44
CA TYR A 356 4.82 4.68 1.61
C TYR A 356 4.06 4.93 2.90
N ALA A 357 3.46 6.12 3.04
CA ALA A 357 2.69 6.49 4.20
C ALA A 357 1.53 5.51 4.45
N ALA A 358 0.75 5.22 3.41
CA ALA A 358 -0.38 4.30 3.44
C ALA A 358 0.04 2.84 3.70
N ALA A 359 1.14 2.38 3.08
CA ALA A 359 1.65 1.03 3.31
C ALA A 359 2.16 0.84 4.74
N MET A 360 2.90 1.81 5.27
CA MET A 360 3.40 1.76 6.63
C MET A 360 2.26 1.85 7.64
N ASN A 361 1.20 2.63 7.38
CA ASN A 361 -0.02 2.62 8.20
C ASN A 361 -0.60 1.20 8.31
N ALA A 362 -0.77 0.53 7.17
CA ALA A 362 -1.27 -0.85 7.12
C ALA A 362 -0.34 -1.82 7.87
N PHE A 363 0.97 -1.61 7.81
CA PHE A 363 1.95 -2.47 8.46
C PHE A 363 2.10 -2.23 9.97
N THR A 364 1.71 -1.06 10.49
CA THR A 364 1.88 -0.76 11.92
C THR A 364 0.60 -0.93 12.73
N ALA A 365 -0.58 -0.96 12.09
CA ALA A 365 -1.89 -0.99 12.74
C ALA A 365 -2.20 -2.23 13.59
N ASP A 366 -1.50 -3.36 13.40
CA ASP A 366 -1.55 -4.54 14.27
C ASP A 366 -0.17 -5.24 14.28
N SER A 367 0.84 -4.50 14.70
CA SER A 367 2.23 -4.98 14.67
C SER A 367 2.80 -5.14 16.07
N ASP A 368 3.53 -6.23 16.31
CA ASP A 368 4.35 -6.41 17.54
C ASP A 368 5.56 -5.44 17.60
N LEU A 369 5.55 -4.34 16.83
CA LEU A 369 6.64 -3.38 16.77
C LEU A 369 6.56 -2.45 17.97
N GLU A 370 7.39 -2.72 18.97
CA GLU A 370 7.60 -1.76 20.06
C GLU A 370 8.31 -0.51 19.51
N GLY A 371 7.54 0.54 19.23
CA GLY A 371 8.10 1.89 19.08
C GLY A 371 8.46 2.49 20.43
N ASP A 372 9.26 3.55 20.41
CA ASP A 372 9.69 4.28 21.60
C ASP A 372 9.23 5.76 21.57
N GLY A 373 8.37 6.10 20.61
CA GLY A 373 7.89 7.46 20.36
C GLY A 373 8.95 8.41 19.82
N GLU A 374 10.18 7.95 19.57
CA GLU A 374 11.27 8.76 19.03
C GLU A 374 11.29 8.69 17.49
N VAL A 375 11.52 9.85 16.86
CA VAL A 375 11.59 9.92 15.39
C VAL A 375 12.99 9.54 14.91
N GLN A 376 13.06 8.46 14.15
CA GLN A 376 14.27 8.00 13.47
C GLN A 376 14.44 8.74 12.15
N VAL A 377 15.58 9.41 11.97
CA VAL A 377 15.90 10.13 10.73
C VAL A 377 16.72 9.24 9.80
N ILE A 378 16.16 8.96 8.62
CA ILE A 378 16.74 8.11 7.58
C ILE A 378 17.16 9.00 6.40
N ASP A 379 18.40 8.86 5.95
CA ASP A 379 18.86 9.49 4.70
C ASP A 379 18.20 8.77 3.51
N ALA A 380 17.20 9.41 2.90
CA ALA A 380 16.41 8.83 1.82
C ALA A 380 15.99 9.91 0.81
N ARG A 381 16.09 9.60 -0.48
CA ARG A 381 15.56 10.48 -1.53
C ARG A 381 14.07 10.22 -1.68
N LEU A 382 13.26 11.26 -1.54
CA LEU A 382 11.82 11.18 -1.69
C LEU A 382 11.44 11.66 -3.08
N ARG A 383 10.64 10.90 -3.81
CA ARG A 383 10.05 11.41 -5.04
C ARG A 383 8.96 12.40 -4.69
N ASN A 384 8.90 13.46 -5.48
CA ASN A 384 7.85 14.45 -5.35
C ASN A 384 6.53 13.79 -5.78
N GLU A 385 5.56 13.73 -4.88
CA GLU A 385 4.21 13.30 -5.23
C GLU A 385 3.41 14.48 -5.72
N LYS A 386 2.36 14.16 -6.47
CA LYS A 386 1.38 15.18 -6.81
C LYS A 386 0.56 15.37 -5.53
N THR A 387 0.79 16.44 -4.80
CA THR A 387 -0.30 17.13 -4.11
C THR A 387 -0.44 18.49 -4.81
N ALA A 388 -1.62 19.09 -4.85
CA ALA A 388 -1.96 20.00 -5.96
C ALA A 388 -1.16 21.32 -6.00
N SER A 389 -0.37 21.65 -4.97
CA SER A 389 0.25 22.96 -4.81
C SER A 389 1.78 22.99 -4.92
N ASP A 390 2.47 21.89 -4.67
CA ASP A 390 3.93 21.77 -4.61
C ASP A 390 4.54 20.95 -5.78
N HIS A 391 3.69 20.25 -6.54
CA HIS A 391 4.12 19.47 -7.70
C HIS A 391 4.80 20.34 -8.76
N ASP A 392 6.13 20.25 -8.81
CA ASP A 392 6.94 20.76 -9.90
C ASP A 392 7.16 19.64 -10.94
N PRO A 393 6.55 19.70 -12.13
CA PRO A 393 6.75 18.68 -13.18
C PRO A 393 8.21 18.61 -13.66
N GLU A 394 9.02 19.63 -13.39
CA GLU A 394 10.45 19.67 -13.71
C GLU A 394 11.33 19.11 -12.58
N SER A 395 10.82 19.00 -11.34
CA SER A 395 11.53 18.42 -10.19
C SER A 395 10.94 17.08 -9.78
N ARG A 396 11.65 16.00 -10.12
CA ARG A 396 11.22 14.62 -9.83
C ARG A 396 11.37 14.20 -8.36
N PHE A 397 12.04 15.00 -7.55
CA PHE A 397 12.39 14.64 -6.18
C PHE A 397 12.13 15.83 -5.25
N ASP A 398 11.72 15.49 -4.04
CA ASP A 398 11.59 16.42 -2.94
C ASP A 398 12.98 17.03 -2.62
N PRO A 399 13.08 18.36 -2.39
CA PRO A 399 14.31 18.97 -1.90
C PRO A 399 14.78 18.44 -0.52
N VAL A 400 13.88 17.87 0.28
CA VAL A 400 14.13 17.21 1.55
C VAL A 400 14.57 15.77 1.30
N GLU A 401 15.85 15.49 1.52
CA GLU A 401 16.43 14.15 1.34
C GLU A 401 16.48 13.35 2.66
N LYS A 402 15.49 13.55 3.53
CA LYS A 402 15.38 12.88 4.82
C LYS A 402 13.96 12.47 5.11
N LEU A 403 13.82 11.25 5.59
CA LEU A 403 12.58 10.67 6.09
C LEU A 403 12.66 10.58 7.62
N GLY A 404 11.69 11.15 8.33
CA GLY A 404 11.54 11.02 9.77
C GLY A 404 10.47 9.99 10.08
N LEU A 405 10.84 8.80 10.56
CA LEU A 405 9.88 7.75 10.91
C LEU A 405 9.69 7.70 12.43
N GLY A 406 8.48 7.98 12.91
CA GLY A 406 8.11 7.86 14.31
C GLY A 406 7.06 6.77 14.50
N LEU A 407 7.31 5.85 15.43
CA LEU A 407 6.39 4.77 15.80
C LEU A 407 6.12 4.86 17.30
N GLY A 408 4.85 4.85 17.69
CA GLY A 408 4.42 4.65 19.06
C GLY A 408 4.43 3.17 19.45
N SER A 409 3.80 2.88 20.57
CA SER A 409 3.66 1.60 21.24
C SER A 409 2.18 1.38 21.56
N ASP A 410 1.79 0.23 22.13
CA ASP A 410 0.40 -0.05 22.50
C ASP A 410 -0.20 0.82 23.64
N GLY A 411 0.34 2.01 23.93
CA GLY A 411 -0.30 2.92 24.87
C GLY A 411 0.08 4.38 24.64
N ASP A 412 -0.59 5.27 25.38
CA ASP A 412 -0.55 6.72 25.14
C ASP A 412 0.86 7.31 24.93
N ASP A 413 1.14 7.68 23.69
CA ASP A 413 2.41 8.15 23.22
C ASP A 413 2.39 9.63 22.82
N ARG A 414 3.58 10.21 22.75
CA ARG A 414 3.77 11.58 22.28
C ARG A 414 4.93 11.62 21.30
N ILE A 415 4.59 11.75 20.02
CA ILE A 415 5.55 11.76 18.92
C ILE A 415 5.61 13.15 18.31
N ILE A 416 6.82 13.70 18.18
CA ILE A 416 7.04 15.03 17.62
C ILE A 416 7.99 14.91 16.43
N GLY A 417 7.51 15.31 15.25
CA GLY A 417 8.25 15.34 14.01
C GLY A 417 9.52 16.19 14.09
N THR A 418 10.44 15.94 13.16
CA THR A 418 11.71 16.64 13.07
C THR A 418 11.70 17.64 11.92
N LYS A 419 12.20 18.86 12.18
CA LYS A 419 12.17 19.98 11.22
C LYS A 419 12.98 19.80 9.94
N GLY A 420 13.76 18.73 9.82
CA GLY A 420 14.69 18.52 8.72
C GLY A 420 14.33 17.34 7.81
N ALA A 421 13.14 16.79 7.96
CA ALA A 421 12.65 15.62 7.25
C ALA A 421 11.16 15.77 6.95
N ASN A 422 10.68 15.06 5.93
CA ASN A 422 9.25 14.75 5.83
C ASN A 422 8.96 13.66 6.86
N ASN A 423 7.98 13.85 7.75
CA ASN A 423 7.75 12.93 8.87
C ASN A 423 6.58 11.98 8.59
N PHE A 424 6.74 10.73 8.99
CA PHE A 424 5.76 9.65 8.89
C PHE A 424 5.59 9.11 10.30
N LEU A 425 4.49 9.51 10.95
CA LEU A 425 4.23 9.28 12.36
C LEU A 425 3.01 8.37 12.50
N TYR A 426 3.17 7.30 13.28
CA TYR A 426 2.13 6.29 13.53
C TYR A 426 1.99 6.09 15.05
N GLY A 427 0.79 6.31 15.57
CA GLY A 427 0.47 6.22 17.00
C GLY A 427 0.47 4.79 17.53
N GLN A 428 -0.19 3.89 16.80
CA GLN A 428 -0.57 2.53 17.22
C GLN A 428 -1.79 2.55 18.15
N ASP A 429 -1.89 1.61 19.10
CA ASP A 429 -2.97 1.60 20.07
C ASP A 429 -2.65 2.58 21.22
N GLY A 430 -3.60 3.40 21.67
CA GLY A 430 -3.40 4.35 22.76
C GLY A 430 -4.04 5.71 22.48
N ASP A 431 -4.17 6.56 23.50
CA ASP A 431 -4.62 7.94 23.29
C ASP A 431 -3.41 8.84 22.98
N ASP A 432 -3.03 8.94 21.70
CA ASP A 432 -1.74 9.48 21.28
C ASP A 432 -1.76 10.99 20.98
N VAL A 433 -0.56 11.58 20.98
CA VAL A 433 -0.35 12.95 20.53
C VAL A 433 0.74 13.00 19.46
N LEU A 434 0.33 13.19 18.22
CA LEU A 434 1.22 13.29 17.06
C LEU A 434 1.31 14.73 16.58
N ILE A 435 2.53 15.25 16.41
CA ILE A 435 2.78 16.63 15.99
C ILE A 435 3.75 16.64 14.82
N GLY A 436 3.34 17.24 13.69
CA GLY A 436 4.21 17.46 12.53
C GLY A 436 5.34 18.46 12.79
N ALA A 437 6.05 18.84 11.73
CA ALA A 437 7.13 19.80 11.74
C ALA A 437 7.05 20.79 10.56
N ASP A 438 8.18 21.14 9.96
CA ASP A 438 8.29 22.27 9.01
C ASP A 438 8.01 21.84 7.55
N HIS A 439 8.00 20.54 7.23
CA HIS A 439 7.92 19.98 5.88
C HIS A 439 6.62 19.18 5.69
N ASP A 440 6.59 18.26 4.71
CA ASP A 440 5.41 17.44 4.48
C ASP A 440 5.34 16.33 5.53
N ASP A 441 4.18 16.16 6.15
CA ASP A 441 4.02 15.28 7.29
C ASP A 441 2.79 14.39 7.18
N TYR A 442 2.96 13.11 7.50
CA TYR A 442 1.94 12.08 7.48
C TYR A 442 1.72 11.59 8.91
N LEU A 443 0.53 11.83 9.46
CA LEU A 443 0.18 11.54 10.85
C LEU A 443 -1.01 10.56 10.86
N TYR A 444 -0.79 9.36 11.40
CA TYR A 444 -1.81 8.33 11.57
C TYR A 444 -1.95 8.04 13.06
N GLY A 445 -3.09 8.40 13.65
CA GLY A 445 -3.39 8.11 15.07
C GLY A 445 -3.46 6.60 15.31
N GLN A 446 -4.22 5.92 14.46
CA GLN A 446 -4.49 4.47 14.53
C GLN A 446 -5.56 4.16 15.59
N GLY A 447 -5.29 3.41 16.65
CA GLY A 447 -6.35 3.01 17.58
C GLY A 447 -6.35 3.84 18.86
N GLY A 448 -7.43 4.55 19.18
CA GLY A 448 -7.57 5.31 20.44
C GLY A 448 -8.11 6.72 20.23
N ASP A 449 -8.28 7.51 21.30
CA ASP A 449 -8.77 8.89 21.19
C ASP A 449 -7.58 9.86 20.99
N ASP A 450 -7.20 10.09 19.74
CA ASP A 450 -5.94 10.73 19.37
C ASP A 450 -5.99 12.24 19.22
N ARG A 451 -4.81 12.88 19.27
CA ARG A 451 -4.60 14.29 18.98
C ARG A 451 -3.53 14.48 17.93
N LEU A 452 -3.97 14.78 16.70
CA LEU A 452 -3.09 14.99 15.56
C LEU A 452 -2.96 16.49 15.29
N ILE A 453 -1.73 17.00 15.19
CA ILE A 453 -1.46 18.42 14.98
C ILE A 453 -0.60 18.58 13.72
N ALA A 454 -1.23 19.06 12.66
CA ALA A 454 -0.56 19.42 11.42
C ALA A 454 0.17 20.76 11.53
N THR A 455 1.37 20.83 10.99
CA THR A 455 2.16 22.04 10.86
C THR A 455 2.93 22.01 9.53
N GLY A 456 3.64 23.09 9.20
CA GLY A 456 4.55 23.05 8.06
C GLY A 456 3.87 23.21 6.71
N ALA A 457 4.30 22.40 5.73
CA ALA A 457 3.90 22.49 4.34
C ALA A 457 2.58 21.73 4.10
N ILE A 458 2.63 20.54 3.49
CA ILE A 458 1.46 19.69 3.24
C ILE A 458 1.39 18.60 4.29
N SER A 459 0.25 18.46 4.96
CA SER A 459 0.05 17.36 5.92
C SER A 459 -1.11 16.46 5.54
N VAL A 460 -0.92 15.16 5.77
CA VAL A 460 -1.96 14.13 5.67
C VAL A 460 -2.23 13.58 7.06
N LEU A 461 -3.49 13.61 7.48
CA LEU A 461 -3.93 13.18 8.81
C LEU A 461 -4.99 12.10 8.65
N ASP A 462 -4.87 11.06 9.46
CA ASP A 462 -5.88 10.01 9.63
C ASP A 462 -6.03 9.75 11.13
N GLY A 463 -7.20 10.03 11.69
CA GLY A 463 -7.49 9.78 13.11
C GLY A 463 -7.38 8.29 13.42
N GLY A 464 -8.07 7.48 12.63
CA GLY A 464 -8.13 6.03 12.82
C GLY A 464 -9.41 5.65 13.55
N GLY A 465 -9.32 4.83 14.58
CA GLY A 465 -10.47 4.41 15.38
C GLY A 465 -10.52 5.12 16.72
N GLY A 466 -11.52 5.95 16.97
CA GLY A 466 -11.65 6.67 18.23
C GLY A 466 -12.43 7.97 18.09
N GLY A 467 -12.43 8.80 19.12
CA GLY A 467 -12.96 10.16 19.06
C GLY A 467 -11.84 11.17 18.90
N ASP A 468 -11.37 11.38 17.67
CA ASP A 468 -10.09 12.05 17.45
C ASP A 468 -10.20 13.58 17.40
N VAL A 469 -9.10 14.27 17.69
CA VAL A 469 -8.97 15.72 17.52
C VAL A 469 -7.87 16.04 16.52
N LEU A 470 -8.27 16.42 15.32
CA LEU A 470 -7.38 16.77 14.21
C LEU A 470 -7.26 18.29 14.10
N LYS A 471 -6.10 18.84 14.48
CA LYS A 471 -5.78 20.27 14.36
C LYS A 471 -5.13 20.56 13.02
N LEU A 472 -5.83 21.36 12.21
CA LEU A 472 -5.52 21.59 10.80
C LEU A 472 -4.76 22.92 10.65
N GLY A 473 -3.43 22.85 10.77
CA GLY A 473 -2.49 23.97 10.59
C GLY A 473 -1.59 23.80 9.36
N GLY A 474 -0.73 24.78 9.06
CA GLY A 474 0.23 24.70 7.95
C GLY A 474 -0.22 25.37 6.65
N GLU A 475 0.28 24.91 5.50
CA GLU A 475 -0.12 25.42 4.19
C GLU A 475 -1.34 24.68 3.65
N GLU A 476 -1.30 23.35 3.65
CA GLU A 476 -2.34 22.48 3.12
C GLU A 476 -2.52 21.22 3.98
N VAL A 477 -3.77 20.82 4.24
CA VAL A 477 -4.07 19.63 5.05
C VAL A 477 -5.13 18.77 4.37
N ILE A 478 -4.87 17.46 4.29
CA ILE A 478 -5.85 16.44 3.93
C ILE A 478 -6.12 15.61 5.18
N ALA A 479 -7.34 15.66 5.69
CA ALA A 479 -7.72 15.02 6.94
C ALA A 479 -8.82 13.98 6.74
N THR A 480 -8.69 12.85 7.41
CA THR A 480 -9.66 11.76 7.49
C THR A 480 -9.91 11.48 8.97
N GLY A 481 -11.18 11.45 9.39
CA GLY A 481 -11.55 11.12 10.78
C GLY A 481 -11.52 9.60 11.00
N SER A 482 -11.94 8.85 10.00
CA SER A 482 -12.12 7.40 9.99
C SER A 482 -13.28 6.97 10.91
N ALA A 483 -13.07 6.15 11.94
CA ALA A 483 -14.16 5.59 12.73
C ALA A 483 -14.28 6.31 14.09
N GLY A 484 -15.48 6.81 14.40
CA GLY A 484 -15.80 7.38 15.72
C GLY A 484 -16.05 8.89 15.66
N ASN A 485 -16.18 9.57 16.80
CA ASN A 485 -16.75 10.93 16.80
C ASN A 485 -15.66 12.00 16.74
N ASP A 486 -15.34 12.45 15.53
CA ASP A 486 -14.11 13.21 15.30
C ASP A 486 -14.33 14.72 15.38
N SER A 487 -13.29 15.44 15.76
CA SER A 487 -13.26 16.90 15.81
C SER A 487 -12.16 17.45 14.91
N PHE A 488 -12.59 18.08 13.82
CA PHE A 488 -11.71 18.82 12.91
C PHE A 488 -11.61 20.27 13.39
N VAL A 489 -10.43 20.67 13.86
CA VAL A 489 -10.18 21.99 14.46
C VAL A 489 -9.33 22.83 13.52
N LEU A 490 -9.88 23.94 13.04
CA LEU A 490 -9.13 24.87 12.19
C LEU A 490 -8.04 25.58 13.00
N ASP A 491 -6.78 25.44 12.59
CA ASP A 491 -5.62 26.02 13.29
C ASP A 491 -4.68 26.76 12.32
N GLY A 492 -5.27 27.45 11.34
CA GLY A 492 -4.57 28.36 10.43
C GLY A 492 -4.07 27.77 9.12
N ALA A 493 -4.48 26.54 8.75
CA ALA A 493 -4.23 26.02 7.41
C ALA A 493 -4.89 26.90 6.31
N GLN A 494 -4.24 27.02 5.15
CA GLN A 494 -4.74 27.84 4.04
C GLN A 494 -5.68 27.04 3.11
N ARG A 495 -5.39 25.75 2.93
CA ARG A 495 -6.21 24.79 2.18
C ARG A 495 -6.46 23.56 3.04
N ILE A 496 -7.71 23.15 3.13
CA ILE A 496 -8.13 21.99 3.93
C ILE A 496 -9.05 21.13 3.08
N THR A 497 -8.80 19.82 3.09
CA THR A 497 -9.73 18.81 2.58
C THR A 497 -10.09 17.86 3.72
N ILE A 498 -11.37 17.69 3.99
CA ILE A 498 -11.87 16.67 4.92
C ILE A 498 -12.52 15.56 4.09
N ALA A 499 -12.00 14.34 4.22
CA ALA A 499 -12.24 13.25 3.27
C ALA A 499 -13.53 12.46 3.50
N ASP A 500 -14.03 12.44 4.74
CA ASP A 500 -15.04 11.47 5.18
C ASP A 500 -16.02 12.03 6.23
N PHE A 501 -16.16 13.35 6.32
CA PHE A 501 -16.95 14.01 7.35
C PHE A 501 -18.38 13.45 7.49
N GLU A 502 -18.69 12.85 8.64
CA GLU A 502 -19.99 12.30 8.99
C GLU A 502 -20.82 13.30 9.81
N ILE A 503 -21.81 13.90 9.17
CA ILE A 503 -22.59 15.01 9.73
C ILE A 503 -23.32 14.76 11.06
N ASP A 504 -23.69 13.51 11.34
CA ASP A 504 -24.41 13.14 12.57
C ASP A 504 -23.46 12.77 13.72
N ARG A 505 -22.15 12.77 13.45
CA ARG A 505 -21.11 12.16 14.28
C ARG A 505 -20.00 13.18 14.60
N ASP A 506 -19.49 13.82 13.56
CA ASP A 506 -18.29 14.64 13.60
C ASP A 506 -18.59 16.11 13.87
N VAL A 507 -17.55 16.86 14.24
CA VAL A 507 -17.61 18.28 14.55
C VAL A 507 -16.54 19.05 13.79
N LEU A 508 -16.95 20.09 13.07
CA LEU A 508 -16.04 21.10 12.53
C LEU A 508 -15.98 22.31 13.46
N SER A 509 -14.82 22.54 14.09
CA SER A 509 -14.54 23.69 14.94
C SER A 509 -13.84 24.80 14.15
N VAL A 510 -14.60 25.85 13.84
CA VAL A 510 -14.15 26.96 12.97
C VAL A 510 -13.50 28.14 13.73
N GLY A 511 -13.46 28.09 15.06
CA GLY A 511 -12.87 29.15 15.90
C GLY A 511 -13.43 30.54 15.61
N ASP A 512 -12.54 31.54 15.56
CA ASP A 512 -12.87 32.95 15.28
C ASP A 512 -12.82 33.30 13.77
N LEU A 513 -12.73 32.29 12.89
CA LEU A 513 -12.58 32.48 11.45
C LEU A 513 -13.79 33.20 10.82
N PHE A 514 -14.96 33.05 11.44
CA PHE A 514 -16.21 33.71 11.06
C PHE A 514 -16.72 34.56 12.23
N ALA A 515 -17.32 35.71 11.97
CA ALA A 515 -17.83 36.60 13.00
C ALA A 515 -19.11 36.07 13.66
N ASP A 516 -19.93 35.35 12.88
CA ASP A 516 -21.17 34.73 13.31
C ASP A 516 -21.62 33.62 12.34
N LEU A 517 -22.67 32.89 12.72
CA LEU A 517 -23.22 31.80 11.92
C LEU A 517 -23.70 32.27 10.54
N GLN A 518 -24.17 33.52 10.42
CA GLN A 518 -24.66 34.04 9.15
C GLN A 518 -23.51 34.25 8.16
N GLU A 519 -22.35 34.71 8.62
CA GLU A 519 -21.15 34.81 7.78
C GLU A 519 -20.67 33.43 7.32
N PHE A 520 -20.64 32.45 8.23
CA PHE A 520 -20.33 31.06 7.90
C PHE A 520 -21.29 30.50 6.84
N GLU A 521 -22.60 30.57 7.06
CA GLU A 521 -23.62 30.09 6.12
C GLU A 521 -23.52 30.77 4.75
N SER A 522 -23.08 32.03 4.70
CA SER A 522 -22.91 32.78 3.45
C SER A 522 -21.64 32.40 2.68
N ALA A 523 -20.68 31.76 3.34
CA ALA A 523 -19.43 31.29 2.76
C ALA A 523 -19.53 29.89 2.12
N LEU A 524 -20.66 29.20 2.34
CA LEU A 524 -20.90 27.85 1.86
C LEU A 524 -21.31 27.83 0.39
N GLU A 525 -20.60 27.02 -0.39
CA GLU A 525 -20.91 26.68 -1.76
C GLU A 525 -21.02 25.17 -1.91
N VAL A 526 -22.17 24.70 -2.37
CA VAL A 526 -22.33 23.30 -2.80
C VAL A 526 -21.76 23.19 -4.20
N VAL A 527 -20.69 22.41 -4.34
CA VAL A 527 -20.06 22.11 -5.62
C VAL A 527 -20.76 20.87 -6.19
N PRO A 528 -21.52 20.97 -7.28
CA PRO A 528 -22.12 19.79 -7.89
C PRO A 528 -21.02 18.87 -8.40
N GLY A 529 -21.14 17.58 -8.12
CA GLY A 529 -20.21 16.59 -8.67
C GLY A 529 -20.23 16.56 -10.19
N GLU A 530 -19.07 16.26 -10.77
CA GLU A 530 -18.89 16.23 -12.23
C GLU A 530 -19.45 14.94 -12.88
N THR A 531 -19.67 13.89 -12.08
CA THR A 531 -20.16 12.57 -12.51
C THR A 531 -21.27 12.05 -11.59
N ASP A 532 -22.01 11.02 -12.01
CA ASP A 532 -23.04 10.39 -11.18
C ASP A 532 -22.44 9.67 -9.94
N ASP A 533 -21.14 9.35 -9.97
CA ASP A 533 -20.39 8.65 -8.91
C ASP A 533 -19.59 9.60 -8.00
N HIS A 534 -19.49 10.88 -8.36
CA HIS A 534 -18.94 11.93 -7.50
C HIS A 534 -20.13 12.69 -6.88
N PRO A 535 -20.55 12.35 -5.67
CA PRO A 535 -21.52 13.17 -4.96
C PRO A 535 -20.90 14.56 -4.72
N GLY A 536 -21.68 15.62 -4.90
CA GLY A 536 -21.10 16.97 -4.86
C GLY A 536 -20.53 17.33 -3.49
N ASP A 537 -19.50 18.15 -3.48
CA ASP A 537 -18.78 18.55 -2.26
C ASP A 537 -19.34 19.83 -1.65
N LEU A 538 -18.87 20.12 -0.45
CA LEU A 538 -19.03 21.44 0.15
C LEU A 538 -17.71 22.19 0.12
N LEU A 539 -17.74 23.38 -0.48
CA LEU A 539 -16.66 24.34 -0.46
C LEU A 539 -17.01 25.49 0.50
N ILE A 540 -16.08 25.86 1.36
CA ILE A 540 -16.18 26.99 2.27
C ILE A 540 -15.01 27.92 1.98
N THR A 541 -15.31 29.17 1.63
CA THR A 541 -14.27 30.21 1.48
C THR A 541 -14.36 31.19 2.64
N ALA A 542 -13.40 31.11 3.55
CA ALA A 542 -13.33 31.95 4.73
C ALA A 542 -12.98 33.42 4.40
N PRO A 543 -13.30 34.39 5.29
CA PRO A 543 -13.02 35.81 5.05
C PRO A 543 -11.54 36.17 4.86
N ASP A 544 -10.63 35.40 5.45
CA ASP A 544 -9.18 35.57 5.32
C ASP A 544 -8.59 34.90 4.07
N GLY A 545 -9.41 34.15 3.33
CA GLY A 545 -9.04 33.43 2.11
C GLY A 545 -8.78 31.94 2.31
N THR A 546 -8.89 31.39 3.52
CA THR A 546 -8.81 29.93 3.74
C THR A 546 -9.90 29.19 2.96
N ILE A 547 -9.50 28.10 2.33
CA ILE A 547 -10.38 27.22 1.54
C ILE A 547 -10.55 25.90 2.26
N ILE A 548 -11.79 25.51 2.53
CA ILE A 548 -12.14 24.24 3.16
C ILE A 548 -13.04 23.46 2.21
N THR A 549 -12.61 22.28 1.82
CA THR A 549 -13.37 21.33 1.01
C THR A 549 -13.76 20.16 1.89
N ILE A 550 -15.04 19.79 1.87
CA ILE A 550 -15.56 18.63 2.58
C ILE A 550 -16.17 17.70 1.54
N LEU A 551 -15.55 16.53 1.41
CA LEU A 551 -15.95 15.52 0.44
C LEU A 551 -17.20 14.82 0.98
N MET A 552 -18.32 15.00 0.30
CA MET A 552 -19.62 14.55 0.78
C MET A 552 -20.03 13.31 0.00
N GLY A 553 -19.61 12.11 0.44
CA GLY A 553 -19.81 10.79 -0.19
C GLY A 553 -21.26 10.31 -0.46
N GLY A 554 -22.19 11.15 -0.88
CA GLY A 554 -23.49 10.71 -1.44
C GLY A 554 -24.65 11.64 -1.14
N ASN A 555 -24.54 12.49 -0.12
CA ASN A 555 -25.70 13.05 0.54
C ASN A 555 -25.69 14.59 0.62
N LEU A 556 -25.87 15.22 -0.54
CA LEU A 556 -26.06 16.66 -0.71
C LEU A 556 -27.36 17.22 -0.10
N ALA A 557 -28.22 16.38 0.50
CA ALA A 557 -29.58 16.74 0.90
C ALA A 557 -29.69 17.37 2.31
N ILE A 558 -28.57 17.72 2.95
CA ILE A 558 -28.54 18.13 4.35
C ILE A 558 -28.30 19.63 4.47
N ASP A 559 -28.97 20.27 5.43
CA ASP A 559 -28.85 21.69 5.76
C ASP A 559 -27.49 21.94 6.43
N PRO A 560 -26.58 22.68 5.77
CA PRO A 560 -25.24 22.82 6.29
C PRO A 560 -25.12 23.66 7.59
N SER A 561 -26.20 24.18 8.14
CA SER A 561 -26.19 24.91 9.42
C SER A 561 -26.24 24.01 10.66
N GLN A 562 -26.44 22.68 10.51
CA GLN A 562 -26.74 21.77 11.63
C GLN A 562 -25.53 21.14 12.34
N TRP A 563 -24.33 21.28 11.79
CA TRP A 563 -23.12 20.53 12.19
C TRP A 563 -21.97 21.41 12.67
N VAL A 564 -22.16 22.73 12.64
CA VAL A 564 -21.29 23.67 13.33
C VAL A 564 -21.74 23.75 14.79
N LYS A 565 -20.92 23.23 15.72
CA LYS A 565 -21.07 23.56 17.14
C LYS A 565 -20.20 24.76 17.46
N GLU A 566 -20.84 25.72 18.13
CA GLU A 566 -20.38 26.96 18.76
C GLU A 566 -18.94 27.46 18.46
N PHE A 567 -18.87 28.78 18.21
CA PHE A 567 -17.72 29.69 18.35
C PHE A 567 -17.09 29.61 19.76
N LEU A 568 -16.61 28.42 20.17
CA LEU A 568 -16.13 28.18 21.51
C LEU A 568 -14.77 28.82 21.68
N ALA A 569 -14.81 29.96 22.38
CA ALA A 569 -13.70 30.52 23.11
C ALA A 569 -12.99 29.44 23.93
N GLU A 570 -11.66 29.49 23.90
CA GLU A 570 -10.70 28.84 24.77
C GLU A 570 -11.33 28.11 25.97
N ASP A 571 -11.20 26.78 26.00
CA ASP A 571 -11.15 26.08 27.28
C ASP A 571 -9.95 26.67 28.03
N GLY A 572 -10.26 27.59 28.94
CA GLY A 572 -9.28 28.27 29.75
C GLY A 572 -8.41 27.26 30.50
N GLU A 573 -7.11 27.54 30.49
CA GLU A 573 -6.23 27.00 31.53
C GLU A 573 -6.89 27.21 32.90
N PRO A 574 -6.86 26.20 33.80
CA PRO A 574 -7.39 26.40 35.13
C PRO A 574 -6.52 27.40 35.90
N ASP A 575 -7.15 28.54 36.18
CA ASP A 575 -6.79 29.63 37.08
C ASP A 575 -5.79 29.23 38.19
N SER A 576 -4.69 29.98 38.25
CA SER A 576 -3.69 29.98 39.32
C SER A 576 -4.28 30.52 40.65
N GLY A 577 -5.14 29.74 41.27
CA GLY A 577 -5.74 30.03 42.57
C GLY A 577 -4.93 29.43 43.72
N GLN A 578 -4.35 30.29 44.56
CA GLN A 578 -3.66 29.95 45.81
C GLN A 578 -4.49 29.02 46.72
N ASP A 579 -3.92 27.88 47.10
CA ASP A 579 -4.43 27.04 48.19
C ASP A 579 -3.68 27.36 49.50
N ASP A 580 -4.42 27.90 50.49
CA ASP A 580 -4.02 27.99 51.88
C ASP A 580 -4.61 26.79 52.67
N GLY A 581 -3.73 25.83 52.97
CA GLY A 581 -4.16 24.49 53.35
C GLY A 581 -4.91 24.33 54.70
N SER A 582 -5.57 23.19 54.85
CA SER A 582 -5.49 22.32 56.05
C SER A 582 -6.41 21.07 55.94
N GLU A 583 -5.84 19.91 56.32
CA GLU A 583 -6.38 18.64 56.88
C GLU A 583 -7.91 18.35 56.79
N ALA A 584 -8.41 17.15 56.48
CA ALA A 584 -8.12 15.84 57.10
C ALA A 584 -8.81 14.67 56.36
N ASP A 585 -8.34 13.47 56.69
CA ASP A 585 -8.63 12.09 56.23
C ASP A 585 -10.01 11.51 56.60
N ASP A 586 -10.68 10.87 55.62
CA ASP A 586 -11.46 9.63 55.82
C ASP A 586 -11.72 8.86 54.50
N GLY A 587 -11.18 7.64 54.44
CA GLY A 587 -11.02 6.86 53.20
C GLY A 587 -12.24 6.15 52.61
N LYS A 588 -12.14 5.92 51.29
CA LYS A 588 -12.66 4.75 50.54
C LYS A 588 -12.15 4.74 49.08
N THR A 589 -11.59 3.60 48.68
CA THR A 589 -11.33 3.05 47.31
C THR A 589 -10.38 3.80 46.35
N PRO A 590 -9.42 3.11 45.68
CA PRO A 590 -8.39 3.77 44.89
C PRO A 590 -8.83 4.05 43.45
N ASP A 591 -8.80 5.33 43.11
CA ASP A 591 -8.80 5.96 41.78
C ASP A 591 -7.33 6.08 41.34
N PRO A 592 -6.90 5.55 40.17
CA PRO A 592 -5.51 5.63 39.74
C PRO A 592 -5.25 7.00 39.09
N ARG A 593 -4.96 8.01 39.91
CA ARG A 593 -4.27 9.23 39.47
C ARG A 593 -3.08 9.50 40.38
N VAL A 594 -1.89 9.20 39.87
CA VAL A 594 -0.59 9.69 40.36
C VAL A 594 0.21 10.00 39.10
N SER A 595 0.03 11.18 38.52
CA SER A 595 0.89 12.36 38.71
C SER A 595 2.27 12.21 38.06
N ALA A 596 2.35 12.61 36.79
CA ALA A 596 3.59 13.05 36.17
C ALA A 596 4.12 14.30 36.91
N LYS A 597 5.41 14.30 37.24
CA LYS A 597 6.12 15.48 37.75
C LYS A 597 6.39 16.41 36.58
N SER A 598 5.87 17.63 36.65
CA SER A 598 6.18 18.70 35.70
C SER A 598 7.62 19.19 35.86
N VAL A 599 8.28 19.31 34.71
CA VAL A 599 9.49 20.09 34.45
C VAL A 599 9.07 21.55 34.29
N GLN A 600 9.79 22.46 34.94
CA GLN A 600 9.79 23.89 34.61
C GLN A 600 11.15 24.27 34.02
N ASP A 601 11.08 25.25 33.12
CA ASP A 601 12.13 26.13 32.61
C ASP A 601 12.97 25.67 31.41
N VAL A 602 12.53 26.07 30.21
CA VAL A 602 13.45 26.58 29.18
C VAL A 602 12.92 27.93 28.71
N THR A 603 13.64 28.99 29.08
CA THR A 603 13.46 30.37 28.59
C THR A 603 14.25 30.58 27.29
N PRO A 604 13.88 31.57 26.45
CA PRO A 604 14.54 31.82 25.16
C PRO A 604 15.90 32.51 25.36
N GLU A 605 16.93 31.72 25.65
CA GLU A 605 18.35 32.11 25.58
C GLU A 605 19.17 30.90 25.11
N ASP A 606 19.02 30.49 23.85
CA ASP A 606 19.98 29.60 23.16
C ASP A 606 20.10 29.95 21.65
N GLU A 607 19.84 31.21 21.30
CA GLU A 607 20.31 31.80 20.04
C GLU A 607 21.64 32.52 20.26
N GLU A 608 22.76 31.79 20.40
CA GLU A 608 24.09 32.31 20.02
C GLU A 608 25.17 31.22 20.11
N GLU A 609 25.56 30.72 18.94
CA GLU A 609 26.94 30.51 18.43
C GLU A 609 27.00 29.26 17.56
N LEU A 610 27.15 29.44 16.24
CA LEU A 610 28.14 28.78 15.37
C LEU A 610 28.03 29.38 13.93
N PRO A 611 29.12 29.39 13.13
CA PRO A 611 29.45 30.55 12.30
C PRO A 611 28.86 30.57 10.88
N LEU A 612 28.36 31.75 10.51
CA LEU A 612 28.13 32.21 9.13
C LEU A 612 29.45 32.43 8.37
N SER A 613 29.71 31.66 7.32
CA SER A 613 30.32 32.09 6.04
C SER A 613 30.25 30.90 5.07
N LEU A 614 29.72 30.96 3.85
CA LEU A 614 29.97 31.92 2.77
C LEU A 614 28.78 31.91 1.79
N ALA A 615 28.34 33.09 1.37
CA ALA A 615 27.51 33.28 0.17
C ALA A 615 28.42 33.61 -1.06
N PRO A 616 27.85 33.90 -2.24
CA PRO A 616 27.77 33.02 -3.41
C PRO A 616 28.79 33.43 -4.50
N ALA A 617 29.04 32.56 -5.49
CA ALA A 617 29.83 32.91 -6.66
C ALA A 617 28.97 32.89 -7.94
N GLU A 618 28.45 34.06 -8.31
CA GLU A 618 28.03 34.33 -9.69
C GLU A 618 29.23 34.71 -10.56
N MET A 619 29.21 34.13 -11.77
CA MET A 619 29.76 34.57 -13.06
C MET A 619 30.89 35.62 -13.12
N ARG A 620 31.98 35.21 -13.80
CA ARG A 620 32.76 36.09 -14.69
C ARG A 620 33.04 35.39 -16.02
N ASP A 621 32.45 35.95 -17.07
CA ASP A 621 32.92 35.88 -18.46
C ASP A 621 34.18 36.74 -18.61
N GLU A 622 35.19 36.25 -19.34
CA GLU A 622 36.07 37.03 -20.22
C GLU A 622 36.99 36.10 -21.05
N SER A 623 36.56 35.81 -22.27
CA SER A 623 37.29 35.87 -23.55
C SER A 623 38.72 35.29 -23.72
N GLY A 624 38.85 34.41 -24.72
CA GLY A 624 40.06 34.11 -25.52
C GLY A 624 40.31 32.60 -25.64
N GLY A 625 40.04 31.88 -26.74
CA GLY A 625 40.09 32.22 -28.15
C GLY A 625 41.06 31.25 -28.84
N GLU A 626 40.53 30.26 -29.58
CA GLU A 626 40.93 29.82 -30.94
C GLU A 626 40.58 28.34 -31.24
N ASN A 627 39.50 28.19 -32.03
CA ASN A 627 39.36 27.49 -33.32
C ASN A 627 39.51 25.96 -33.46
N GLY A 628 38.46 25.37 -34.06
CA GLY A 628 38.56 24.17 -34.90
C GLY A 628 37.23 23.43 -35.17
N ASP A 629 36.31 24.05 -35.93
CA ASP A 629 35.34 23.57 -36.94
C ASP A 629 34.88 22.07 -36.96
N GLY A 630 33.61 21.72 -37.20
CA GLY A 630 32.46 22.52 -37.62
C GLY A 630 31.19 21.71 -37.94
N GLU A 631 30.15 22.50 -38.26
CA GLU A 631 28.91 22.28 -39.04
C GLU A 631 27.84 21.35 -38.42
N ASP A 632 26.72 21.87 -37.87
CA ASP A 632 25.52 22.50 -38.50
C ASP A 632 24.84 21.56 -39.53
N ASP A 633 23.52 21.37 -39.58
CA ASP A 633 22.41 22.30 -39.30
C ASP A 633 21.06 21.56 -39.12
N SER A 634 20.13 22.30 -38.54
CA SER A 634 18.75 22.01 -38.15
C SER A 634 17.68 22.09 -39.26
N ASP A 635 16.51 21.52 -38.91
CA ASP A 635 15.14 22.01 -39.15
C ASP A 635 14.44 21.98 -40.53
N ASP A 636 13.34 21.22 -40.56
CA ASP A 636 11.93 21.69 -40.66
C ASP A 636 11.02 20.99 -41.71
N SER A 637 9.84 20.65 -41.21
CA SER A 637 8.54 20.26 -41.78
C SER A 637 8.31 20.09 -43.30
N SER A 638 7.75 18.93 -43.68
CA SER A 638 6.34 18.79 -44.16
C SER A 638 6.08 17.46 -44.89
N GLY A 639 4.98 16.78 -44.52
CA GLY A 639 4.17 15.97 -45.44
C GLY A 639 4.45 14.46 -45.57
N GLY A 640 3.65 13.66 -44.87
CA GLY A 640 3.05 12.44 -45.44
C GLY A 640 3.66 11.08 -45.10
N MET A 641 2.82 10.25 -44.48
CA MET A 641 2.86 8.78 -44.34
C MET A 641 3.86 8.15 -43.35
N GLY A 642 3.27 7.63 -42.26
CA GLY A 642 3.47 6.24 -41.80
C GLY A 642 4.64 5.95 -40.86
N GLY A 643 4.32 5.32 -39.72
CA GLY A 643 5.24 4.41 -39.03
C GLY A 643 5.75 4.87 -37.66
N ALA A 644 5.03 4.45 -36.63
CA ALA A 644 5.47 3.90 -35.33
C ALA A 644 6.88 4.25 -34.79
N LEU A 645 6.93 4.72 -33.53
CA LEU A 645 7.53 4.05 -32.35
C LEU A 645 7.99 5.08 -31.29
N ALA A 646 7.17 5.27 -30.27
CA ALA A 646 7.56 5.54 -28.88
C ALA A 646 6.72 4.53 -28.08
N GLY A 647 7.30 3.55 -27.40
CA GLY A 647 8.03 3.76 -26.15
C GLY A 647 7.09 3.51 -24.97
N LEU A 648 6.34 2.40 -25.00
CA LEU A 648 5.45 1.97 -23.92
C LEU A 648 6.22 1.06 -22.96
N GLY A 649 6.39 1.53 -21.73
CA GLY A 649 6.53 0.68 -20.55
C GLY A 649 5.37 1.04 -19.63
N LEU A 650 4.31 0.24 -19.68
CA LEU A 650 3.28 0.20 -18.64
C LEU A 650 3.03 -1.26 -18.33
N ALA A 651 3.22 -1.62 -17.06
CA ALA A 651 2.71 -2.86 -16.49
C ALA A 651 1.18 -2.79 -16.55
N GLY A 652 0.56 -3.80 -17.15
CA GLY A 652 -0.88 -3.86 -17.34
C GLY A 652 -1.59 -4.32 -16.07
N ALA A 653 -2.31 -3.40 -15.43
CA ALA A 653 -3.63 -3.71 -14.90
C ALA A 653 -4.61 -3.50 -16.07
N LEU A 654 -5.17 -4.58 -16.61
CA LEU A 654 -6.10 -4.50 -17.73
C LEU A 654 -7.53 -4.49 -17.21
N LEU A 655 -8.13 -3.30 -17.27
CA LEU A 655 -9.54 -3.01 -17.07
C LEU A 655 -10.41 -3.87 -18.01
N VAL A 656 -11.18 -4.82 -17.47
CA VAL A 656 -12.25 -5.50 -18.21
C VAL A 656 -13.58 -4.87 -17.82
N ALA A 657 -13.99 -3.84 -18.55
CA ALA A 657 -15.34 -3.32 -18.48
C ALA A 657 -16.31 -4.33 -19.12
N ALA A 658 -17.12 -4.98 -18.29
CA ALA A 658 -18.24 -5.82 -18.72
C ALA A 658 -19.39 -4.94 -19.25
N LEU A 659 -19.54 -4.83 -20.58
CA LEU A 659 -20.75 -4.29 -21.19
C LEU A 659 -21.80 -5.41 -21.32
N SER A 660 -22.85 -5.34 -20.51
CA SER A 660 -24.08 -6.12 -20.69
C SER A 660 -25.28 -5.19 -20.90
N GLY A 661 -26.12 -5.54 -21.88
CA GLY A 661 -27.44 -4.93 -22.17
C GLY A 661 -27.41 -3.84 -23.24
N GLY A 662 -28.24 -3.80 -24.28
CA GLY A 662 -29.42 -4.59 -24.62
C GLY A 662 -30.31 -3.73 -25.52
N MET A 663 -30.56 -4.20 -26.75
CA MET A 663 -31.75 -3.93 -27.58
C MET A 663 -32.40 -2.53 -27.57
N SER A 664 -32.08 -1.69 -28.57
CA SER A 664 -32.96 -1.35 -29.72
C SER A 664 -32.39 -0.19 -30.52
#